data_AF-A0A841SZ62-F1
#
_entry.id   AF-A0A841SZ62-F1
#
_cell.length_a   1.000
_cell.length_b   1.000
_cell.length_c   1.000
_cell.angle_alpha   90.00
_cell.angle_beta   90.00
_cell.angle_gamma   90.00
#
_symmetry.space_group_name_H-M   'P 1'
#
loop_
_entity.id
_entity.type
_entity.pdbx_description
1 polymer ?
#
loop_
_entity_poly.entity_id
_entity_poly.type
_entity_poly.pdbx_seq_one_letter_code
_entity_poly.pdbx_strand_id
1 'polypeptide(L)'
;MTGQPPVNGNASRQSKELLSYLNDLSGSDRGMLTGQHNWIEEPNGNITRLVLPISGGKYPAISSFELGTITGVSDATVLNYRRATVNAAIAYWQAGGIVAFSWHQQFPLTANTWANVWNDSNKTEGYKTQAEFDACITPGTAPYNWLLAEYDKVAVHLKDLRDAGVPVLFRPYHEMNGYWFWWGKKNNYKALWELIYNRLVVYHGLNNLLFVWNSHCPRQSDPYIDDYRRYYPGTVTNGVVGTDGKVDVLTHDIYYNEFLQSHHDNLWAFGGGKPIGLSEVGGLPDMQTMKASQYRYAFSIAWGEPHWTNENTDASRRQYYADDYAITREEINIPAADKRVQVSGNGRFLVASDGSPFFWLGDTAWELLQRLNRAEVETYLKSCADQGFNVVQIVALSHFWDLTVPNAQGDLPLTGADPDKPLTTPGSDPSNGAQYDYWDHADYVIDLAASLGLYVALLPTWGKYIIDNSGSPYYQPYKGIFTNAKAYNFGKWIASRYANRSNIVWVLGGDRAPDTDAKRQLIRQMAQGLADGGGTQIKSFHPMGGKSSSEWFHNDAWLNFNMYQSGHTSQNYPNYNVIVADYGRTPVKPVQDDEPRYENAGINFDSKNGRFTPYDVRQAAYWSVFAGSFGHTYGHGSIWQMCAPGRMADENVTWYDALNAQGRIQMKYVRRLIESRPFLERVPDQSLVTNALTGGDHIRCTRGTSYAMIYARTPFTVNMGKISGSTVTAYWYDPRTGANTLIGDFANTGTRAFTPPSTGVNNDWVLVLDDKSKAYPPPGAGEEPEPGDTTPPTAPGNLRLISKTATSVTFGWSASTDASGINVYDIYKDGVYLAYTQDFANLQYTATGLAPNTTYTFTVKAKDMAQNWGPFSSPLVVTTDADTGVDTTPPTAPGNLTLVSKTANSVTMSWTASTDASGIEVYDIYRNGAYLAYTQDFSNLQYTATGLSPNTSYTFTVKAKDKAQNWGPFSNPLVVTTDADPGKDTTPPTAPGNLTLVSKTTNSVTMSWTASTDASGIEVYDIYRNGVYFGYTQNFNNLQFTATGLSPNTSYTFTVKAKDKAQNWGPFSAPLVVTTDAEPGRDTTPPTAPGNLTLVSKTATSVTMRWTASTDASGIEVYDIYRNGVYFGYTQNFSNLQFTATGLSPNTSYTFTVKAKDKAQNWGPFSNPLVVRTNPR
;
A
#
# COMPACT_ATOMS: atom_id res chain seq x y z
N MET A 1 24.00 20.93 11.06
CA MET A 1 23.73 21.52 9.74
C MET A 1 22.32 21.12 9.38
N THR A 2 21.47 22.04 8.90
CA THR A 2 20.12 21.66 8.42
C THR A 2 20.28 20.90 7.10
N GLY A 3 19.87 19.62 7.06
CA GLY A 3 19.99 18.77 5.88
C GLY A 3 19.29 19.35 4.65
N GLN A 4 19.70 18.90 3.46
CA GLN A 4 19.09 19.33 2.20
C GLN A 4 17.66 18.77 2.08
N PRO A 5 16.69 19.55 1.55
CA PRO A 5 15.35 19.03 1.27
C PRO A 5 15.38 17.95 0.17
N PRO A 6 14.36 17.08 0.08
CA PRO A 6 14.28 16.11 -1.01
C PRO A 6 14.30 16.77 -2.38
N VAL A 7 14.88 16.10 -3.38
CA VAL A 7 14.97 16.60 -4.75
C VAL A 7 13.63 16.67 -5.46
N ASN A 8 12.66 15.86 -5.01
CA ASN A 8 11.26 16.01 -5.36
C ASN A 8 10.64 17.07 -4.44
N GLY A 9 10.35 18.26 -4.97
CA GLY A 9 9.70 19.34 -4.20
C GLY A 9 8.32 18.98 -3.67
N ASN A 10 7.66 17.99 -4.29
CA ASN A 10 6.37 17.45 -3.86
C ASN A 10 6.52 16.16 -3.06
N ALA A 11 7.73 15.80 -2.60
CA ALA A 11 7.97 14.58 -1.84
C ALA A 11 6.94 14.42 -0.72
N SER A 12 6.48 13.18 -0.55
CA SER A 12 5.57 12.83 0.51
C SER A 12 6.22 13.18 1.82
N ARG A 13 5.39 13.51 2.79
CA ARG A 13 5.83 13.85 4.12
C ARG A 13 6.72 12.75 4.73
N GLN A 14 6.32 11.49 4.61
CA GLN A 14 7.07 10.35 5.11
C GLN A 14 8.47 10.28 4.47
N SER A 15 8.60 10.66 3.19
CA SER A 15 9.90 10.74 2.52
C SER A 15 10.77 11.87 3.06
N LYS A 16 10.18 13.04 3.34
CA LYS A 16 10.89 14.16 3.99
C LYS A 16 11.42 13.77 5.38
N GLU A 17 10.59 13.06 6.16
CA GLU A 17 10.93 12.61 7.52
C GLU A 17 12.00 11.53 7.50
N LEU A 18 11.89 10.54 6.62
CA LEU A 18 12.92 9.53 6.43
C LEU A 18 14.25 10.19 6.01
N LEU A 19 14.24 11.12 5.07
CA LEU A 19 15.45 11.83 4.67
C LEU A 19 16.05 12.65 5.82
N SER A 20 15.21 13.32 6.62
CA SER A 20 15.67 14.05 7.81
C SER A 20 16.31 13.11 8.83
N TYR A 21 15.70 11.95 9.08
CA TYR A 21 16.23 10.94 9.98
C TYR A 21 17.60 10.42 9.52
N LEU A 22 17.76 10.16 8.21
CA LEU A 22 19.06 9.77 7.64
C LEU A 22 20.12 10.88 7.78
N ASN A 23 19.74 12.15 7.59
CA ASN A 23 20.64 13.28 7.82
C ASN A 23 21.07 13.40 9.29
N ASP A 24 20.16 13.14 10.23
CA ASP A 24 20.47 13.19 11.67
C ASP A 24 21.43 12.07 12.09
N LEU A 25 21.33 10.89 11.46
CA LEU A 25 22.26 9.78 11.69
C LEU A 25 23.63 10.06 11.06
N SER A 26 23.65 10.54 9.81
CA SER A 26 24.89 10.86 9.08
C SER A 26 25.72 11.92 9.82
N GLY A 27 26.79 11.47 10.46
CA GLY A 27 27.76 12.32 11.13
C GLY A 27 27.45 12.54 12.61
N SER A 28 26.68 11.63 13.21
CA SER A 28 26.40 11.56 14.65
C SER A 28 26.96 10.29 15.27
N ASP A 29 26.99 10.23 16.60
CA ASP A 29 27.29 9.02 17.37
C ASP A 29 26.02 8.20 17.73
N ARG A 30 24.88 8.52 17.10
CA ARG A 30 23.56 7.95 17.42
C ARG A 30 23.32 6.55 16.86
N GLY A 31 24.19 6.07 15.97
CA GLY A 31 24.13 4.73 15.38
C GLY A 31 24.05 4.71 13.86
N MET A 32 24.15 3.52 13.30
CA MET A 32 24.04 3.22 11.88
C MET A 32 22.94 2.17 11.66
N LEU A 33 22.04 2.40 10.71
CA LEU A 33 20.95 1.48 10.41
C LEU A 33 21.48 0.20 9.76
N THR A 34 21.11 -0.94 10.35
CA THR A 34 21.36 -2.25 9.76
C THR A 34 20.39 -2.53 8.60
N GLY A 35 20.83 -3.24 7.57
CA GLY A 35 19.97 -3.56 6.43
C GLY A 35 20.26 -4.92 5.84
N GLN A 36 19.25 -5.50 5.18
CA GLN A 36 19.36 -6.78 4.47
C GLN A 36 18.66 -6.69 3.10
N HIS A 37 19.33 -7.12 2.04
CA HIS A 37 18.72 -7.27 0.71
C HIS A 37 18.00 -8.62 0.57
N ASN A 38 16.84 -8.61 -0.09
CA ASN A 38 15.97 -9.75 -0.37
C ASN A 38 15.66 -9.84 -1.87
N TRP A 39 15.57 -11.07 -2.36
CA TRP A 39 15.23 -11.36 -3.75
C TRP A 39 13.74 -11.20 -4.02
N ILE A 40 13.37 -10.90 -5.27
CA ILE A 40 11.98 -10.67 -5.65
C ILE A 40 11.13 -11.95 -5.54
N GLU A 41 11.75 -13.12 -5.71
CA GLU A 41 11.12 -14.43 -5.55
C GLU A 41 10.83 -14.77 -4.08
N GLU A 42 11.59 -14.19 -3.16
CA GLU A 42 11.52 -14.44 -1.71
C GLU A 42 11.69 -13.12 -0.92
N PRO A 43 10.68 -12.24 -0.93
CA PRO A 43 10.83 -10.87 -0.41
C PRO A 43 11.16 -10.80 1.10
N ASN A 44 10.97 -11.88 1.87
CA ASN A 44 11.39 -11.99 3.28
C ASN A 44 12.42 -13.12 3.53
N GLY A 45 12.91 -13.78 2.48
CA GLY A 45 13.66 -15.04 2.58
C GLY A 45 14.97 -14.87 3.33
N ASN A 46 15.76 -13.86 2.97
CA ASN A 46 17.05 -13.61 3.61
C ASN A 46 16.88 -13.15 5.06
N ILE A 47 15.92 -12.28 5.36
CA ILE A 47 15.65 -11.87 6.76
C ILE A 47 15.31 -13.10 7.62
N THR A 48 14.38 -13.93 7.16
CA THR A 48 13.87 -15.07 7.93
C THR A 48 14.93 -16.15 8.12
N ARG A 49 15.69 -16.46 7.05
CA ARG A 49 16.62 -17.58 7.02
C ARG A 49 18.03 -17.23 7.52
N LEU A 50 18.45 -15.98 7.30
CA LEU A 50 19.84 -15.57 7.52
C LEU A 50 20.00 -14.65 8.72
N VAL A 51 19.09 -13.70 8.93
CA VAL A 51 19.23 -12.66 9.97
C VAL A 51 18.65 -13.09 11.30
N LEU A 52 17.37 -13.46 11.34
CA LEU A 52 16.68 -13.78 12.60
C LEU A 52 17.37 -14.88 13.44
N PRO A 53 17.93 -15.96 12.86
CA PRO A 53 18.63 -16.99 13.63
C PRO A 53 19.89 -16.50 14.34
N ILE A 54 20.55 -15.45 13.83
CA ILE A 54 21.82 -14.95 14.35
C ILE A 54 21.70 -13.64 15.13
N SER A 55 20.61 -12.90 14.97
CA SER A 55 20.41 -11.59 15.61
C SER A 55 19.71 -11.68 16.98
N GLY A 56 19.38 -12.89 17.44
CA GLY A 56 18.57 -13.10 18.64
C GLY A 56 17.11 -12.67 18.44
N GLY A 57 16.60 -12.72 17.20
CA GLY A 57 15.23 -12.34 16.84
C GLY A 57 15.03 -10.86 16.50
N LYS A 58 16.08 -10.03 16.53
CA LYS A 58 16.03 -8.63 16.07
C LYS A 58 15.94 -8.55 14.54
N TYR A 59 15.15 -7.61 14.02
CA TYR A 59 15.02 -7.39 12.57
C TYR A 59 15.99 -6.31 12.08
N PRO A 60 16.54 -6.41 10.86
CA PRO A 60 17.34 -5.31 10.32
C PRO A 60 16.51 -4.03 10.20
N ALA A 61 17.10 -2.86 10.40
CA ALA A 61 16.38 -1.60 10.29
C ALA A 61 15.82 -1.35 8.88
N ILE A 62 16.57 -1.73 7.84
CA ILE A 62 16.17 -1.61 6.43
C ILE A 62 15.93 -2.99 5.82
N SER A 63 14.75 -3.19 5.25
CA SER A 63 14.53 -4.28 4.28
C SER A 63 14.68 -3.72 2.87
N SER A 64 15.66 -4.23 2.14
CA SER A 64 15.83 -3.93 0.72
C SER A 64 15.23 -5.04 -0.13
N PHE A 65 14.53 -4.66 -1.20
CA PHE A 65 13.86 -5.55 -2.13
C PHE A 65 14.35 -5.32 -3.57
N GLU A 66 14.06 -6.26 -4.45
CA GLU A 66 14.39 -6.20 -5.89
C GLU A 66 13.13 -5.95 -6.74
N LEU A 67 13.25 -5.23 -7.86
CA LEU A 67 12.14 -4.95 -8.80
C LEU A 67 12.23 -5.72 -10.12
N GLY A 68 13.42 -6.19 -10.49
CA GLY A 68 13.67 -6.98 -11.69
C GLY A 68 13.77 -8.47 -11.36
N THR A 69 13.15 -9.33 -12.16
CA THR A 69 13.48 -10.76 -12.13
C THR A 69 14.75 -10.99 -12.93
N ILE A 70 15.60 -11.92 -12.50
CA ILE A 70 16.88 -12.24 -13.16
C ILE A 70 16.96 -13.71 -13.61
N THR A 71 15.84 -14.40 -13.54
CA THR A 71 15.66 -15.86 -13.70
C THR A 71 14.90 -16.25 -14.98
N GLY A 72 14.47 -15.29 -15.80
CA GLY A 72 13.85 -15.54 -17.11
C GLY A 72 12.40 -16.04 -17.03
N VAL A 73 11.65 -15.62 -16.02
CA VAL A 73 10.25 -16.01 -15.80
C VAL A 73 9.26 -15.21 -16.66
N SER A 74 8.02 -15.70 -16.79
CA SER A 74 6.98 -15.02 -17.56
C SER A 74 6.51 -13.72 -16.91
N ASP A 75 6.00 -12.78 -17.71
CA ASP A 75 5.45 -11.49 -17.22
C ASP A 75 4.38 -11.66 -16.13
N ALA A 76 3.54 -12.69 -16.23
CA ALA A 76 2.55 -13.01 -15.20
C ALA A 76 3.19 -13.39 -13.86
N THR A 77 4.32 -14.09 -13.91
CA THR A 77 5.09 -14.46 -12.71
C THR A 77 5.80 -13.24 -12.12
N VAL A 78 6.40 -12.39 -12.97
CA VAL A 78 6.98 -11.10 -12.55
C VAL A 78 5.95 -10.25 -11.80
N LEU A 79 4.73 -10.16 -12.34
CA LEU A 79 3.62 -9.43 -11.70
C LEU A 79 3.27 -9.99 -10.32
N ASN A 80 3.23 -11.33 -10.17
CA ASN A 80 2.98 -11.96 -8.87
C ASN A 80 4.07 -11.64 -7.86
N TYR A 81 5.34 -11.73 -8.27
CA TYR A 81 6.47 -11.41 -7.40
C TYR A 81 6.50 -9.94 -6.99
N ARG A 82 6.23 -9.01 -7.92
CA ARG A 82 6.13 -7.57 -7.60
C ARG A 82 5.02 -7.31 -6.58
N ARG A 83 3.84 -7.94 -6.71
CA ARG A 83 2.76 -7.83 -5.72
C ARG A 83 3.14 -8.38 -4.35
N ALA A 84 3.75 -9.57 -4.30
CA ALA A 84 4.22 -10.15 -3.04
C ALA A 84 5.27 -9.26 -2.36
N THR A 85 6.16 -8.68 -3.15
CA THR A 85 7.21 -7.77 -2.69
C THR A 85 6.64 -6.46 -2.16
N VAL A 86 5.68 -5.85 -2.85
CA VAL A 86 4.95 -4.66 -2.37
C VAL A 86 4.25 -4.94 -1.03
N ASN A 87 3.53 -6.07 -0.92
CA ASN A 87 2.85 -6.43 0.32
C ASN A 87 3.84 -6.63 1.48
N ALA A 88 4.97 -7.28 1.22
CA ALA A 88 6.04 -7.45 2.20
C ALA A 88 6.63 -6.09 2.63
N ALA A 89 6.87 -5.18 1.68
CA ALA A 89 7.36 -3.84 1.96
C ALA A 89 6.38 -3.00 2.81
N ILE A 90 5.07 -3.04 2.49
CA ILE A 90 4.02 -2.38 3.29
C ILE A 90 4.02 -2.93 4.72
N ALA A 91 4.02 -4.26 4.87
CA ALA A 91 4.05 -4.90 6.18
C ALA A 91 5.31 -4.55 6.98
N TYR A 92 6.46 -4.45 6.30
CA TYR A 92 7.72 -4.09 6.94
C TYR A 92 7.71 -2.65 7.46
N TRP A 93 7.20 -1.71 6.66
CA TRP A 93 7.01 -0.31 7.06
C TRP A 93 6.04 -0.17 8.23
N GLN A 94 4.89 -0.86 8.18
CA GLN A 94 3.90 -0.85 9.26
C GLN A 94 4.45 -1.42 10.57
N ALA A 95 5.41 -2.34 10.49
CA ALA A 95 6.13 -2.86 11.64
C ALA A 95 7.29 -1.97 12.14
N GLY A 96 7.42 -0.74 11.59
CA GLY A 96 8.41 0.26 12.00
C GLY A 96 9.74 0.22 11.23
N GLY A 97 9.88 -0.62 10.20
CA GLY A 97 11.10 -0.73 9.40
C GLY A 97 11.17 0.22 8.21
N ILE A 98 12.36 0.43 7.66
CA ILE A 98 12.57 1.26 6.45
C ILE A 98 12.59 0.37 5.21
N VAL A 99 12.01 0.86 4.12
CA VAL A 99 11.91 0.14 2.84
C VAL A 99 12.90 0.71 1.83
N ALA A 100 13.68 -0.16 1.21
CA ALA A 100 14.54 0.17 0.08
C ALA A 100 14.22 -0.73 -1.12
N PHE A 101 14.37 -0.21 -2.33
CA PHE A 101 14.24 -0.99 -3.57
C PHE A 101 15.44 -0.78 -4.46
N SER A 102 16.01 -1.88 -4.93
CA SER A 102 17.03 -1.90 -5.98
C SER A 102 16.42 -2.41 -7.27
N TRP A 103 17.04 -2.09 -8.42
CA TRP A 103 16.56 -2.54 -9.71
C TRP A 103 17.66 -3.03 -10.64
N HIS A 104 17.76 -4.35 -10.77
CA HIS A 104 18.52 -5.06 -11.80
C HIS A 104 17.74 -5.12 -13.12
N GLN A 105 17.64 -3.98 -13.80
CA GLN A 105 16.85 -3.84 -15.04
C GLN A 105 17.51 -4.54 -16.23
N GLN A 106 16.82 -5.46 -16.90
CA GLN A 106 17.33 -6.07 -18.14
C GLN A 106 17.49 -5.03 -19.25
N PHE A 107 18.45 -5.27 -20.15
CA PHE A 107 18.63 -4.47 -21.36
C PHE A 107 17.33 -4.46 -22.19
N PRO A 108 16.90 -3.33 -22.76
CA PRO A 108 15.63 -3.27 -23.48
C PRO A 108 15.46 -4.32 -24.57
N LEU A 109 14.21 -4.78 -24.74
CA LEU A 109 13.83 -5.80 -25.74
C LEU A 109 14.44 -7.18 -25.52
N THR A 110 14.91 -7.48 -24.31
CA THR A 110 15.47 -8.79 -23.95
C THR A 110 14.71 -9.44 -22.79
N ALA A 111 14.94 -10.73 -22.58
CA ALA A 111 14.32 -11.47 -21.47
C ALA A 111 14.95 -11.10 -20.12
N ASN A 112 14.19 -11.29 -19.04
CA ASN A 112 14.59 -10.88 -17.68
C ASN A 112 15.59 -11.89 -17.07
N THR A 113 16.80 -11.96 -17.59
CA THR A 113 17.85 -12.89 -17.15
C THR A 113 19.11 -12.14 -16.75
N TRP A 114 19.91 -12.72 -15.85
CA TRP A 114 21.21 -12.15 -15.45
C TRP A 114 22.10 -11.75 -16.64
N ALA A 115 22.17 -12.59 -17.68
CA ALA A 115 22.97 -12.32 -18.88
C ALA A 115 22.55 -11.05 -19.64
N ASN A 116 21.32 -10.58 -19.43
CA ASN A 116 20.79 -9.37 -20.06
C ASN A 116 20.88 -8.13 -19.16
N VAL A 117 21.30 -8.30 -17.91
CA VAL A 117 21.58 -7.19 -16.98
C VAL A 117 23.07 -6.94 -16.89
N TRP A 118 23.83 -8.02 -16.70
CA TRP A 118 25.23 -8.05 -16.32
C TRP A 118 26.07 -8.91 -17.27
N ASN A 119 27.27 -8.44 -17.63
CA ASN A 119 28.25 -9.17 -18.42
C ASN A 119 29.66 -8.55 -18.24
N ASP A 120 30.67 -9.36 -17.92
CA ASP A 120 32.04 -8.92 -17.64
C ASP A 120 33.02 -9.05 -18.84
N SER A 121 32.53 -9.44 -20.01
CA SER A 121 33.37 -9.74 -21.19
C SER A 121 34.08 -8.53 -21.80
N ASN A 122 33.57 -7.30 -21.60
CA ASN A 122 34.17 -6.07 -22.14
C ASN A 122 34.52 -5.07 -21.02
N LYS A 123 35.68 -5.27 -20.40
CA LYS A 123 36.15 -4.49 -19.26
C LYS A 123 36.51 -3.03 -19.58
N THR A 124 36.79 -2.73 -20.85
CA THR A 124 37.24 -1.41 -21.28
C THR A 124 36.09 -0.46 -21.61
N GLU A 125 35.07 -0.92 -22.35
CA GLU A 125 33.96 -0.07 -22.83
C GLU A 125 32.63 -0.31 -22.11
N GLY A 126 32.58 -1.36 -21.28
CA GLY A 126 31.36 -1.83 -20.61
C GLY A 126 30.57 -2.85 -21.43
N TYR A 127 29.62 -3.53 -20.79
CA TYR A 127 28.81 -4.60 -21.39
C TYR A 127 28.21 -4.21 -22.75
N LYS A 128 27.42 -3.13 -22.80
CA LYS A 128 26.81 -2.64 -24.03
C LYS A 128 27.63 -1.53 -24.66
N THR A 129 27.59 -1.44 -25.99
CA THR A 129 28.24 -0.35 -26.71
C THR A 129 27.58 0.99 -26.39
N GLN A 130 28.29 2.11 -26.59
CA GLN A 130 27.71 3.44 -26.40
C GLN A 130 26.50 3.67 -27.32
N ALA A 131 26.53 3.17 -28.57
CA ALA A 131 25.42 3.31 -29.50
C ALA A 131 24.15 2.54 -29.06
N GLU A 132 24.31 1.33 -28.51
CA GLU A 132 23.19 0.57 -27.92
C GLU A 132 22.60 1.29 -26.70
N PHE A 133 23.44 1.90 -25.85
CA PHE A 133 22.98 2.72 -24.73
C PHE A 133 22.25 3.98 -25.21
N ASP A 134 22.81 4.70 -26.19
CA ASP A 134 22.22 5.92 -26.75
C ASP A 134 20.83 5.64 -27.33
N ALA A 135 20.64 4.47 -27.94
CA ALA A 135 19.32 4.05 -28.40
C ALA A 135 18.30 3.96 -27.25
N CYS A 136 18.69 3.55 -26.03
CA CYS A 136 17.78 3.44 -24.88
C CYS A 136 17.28 4.79 -24.35
N ILE A 137 18.02 5.87 -24.59
CA ILE A 137 17.70 7.22 -24.09
C ILE A 137 17.27 8.19 -25.21
N THR A 138 17.26 7.73 -26.46
CA THR A 138 16.85 8.56 -27.61
C THR A 138 15.35 8.41 -27.86
N PRO A 139 14.55 9.50 -27.77
CA PRO A 139 13.11 9.42 -27.97
C PRO A 139 12.71 8.81 -29.33
N GLY A 140 11.73 7.91 -29.31
CA GLY A 140 11.16 7.29 -30.50
C GLY A 140 11.84 6.02 -30.99
N THR A 141 13.00 5.63 -30.44
CA THR A 141 13.60 4.32 -30.73
C THR A 141 12.82 3.19 -30.04
N ALA A 142 12.95 1.96 -30.55
CA ALA A 142 12.31 0.80 -29.92
C ALA A 142 12.81 0.52 -28.49
N PRO A 143 14.13 0.55 -28.18
CA PRO A 143 14.63 0.42 -26.81
C PRO A 143 14.10 1.49 -25.84
N TYR A 144 14.03 2.75 -26.27
CA TYR A 144 13.48 3.86 -25.46
C TYR A 144 12.00 3.65 -25.12
N ASN A 145 11.18 3.35 -26.13
CA ASN A 145 9.75 3.14 -25.94
C ASN A 145 9.46 1.93 -25.05
N TRP A 146 10.25 0.86 -25.21
CA TRP A 146 10.16 -0.32 -24.36
C TRP A 146 10.53 0.00 -22.91
N LEU A 147 11.58 0.80 -22.69
CA LEU A 147 12.04 1.15 -21.35
C LEU A 147 11.02 2.01 -20.60
N LEU A 148 10.38 2.96 -21.29
CA LEU A 148 9.24 3.71 -20.73
C LEU A 148 8.08 2.79 -20.35
N ALA A 149 7.72 1.84 -21.21
CA ALA A 149 6.65 0.89 -20.89
C ALA A 149 7.00 -0.01 -19.69
N GLU A 150 8.28 -0.36 -19.51
CA GLU A 150 8.70 -1.13 -18.33
C GLU A 150 8.67 -0.28 -17.05
N TYR A 151 9.04 1.01 -17.12
CA TYR A 151 8.85 1.95 -16.02
C TYR A 151 7.37 2.08 -15.63
N ASP A 152 6.47 2.14 -16.62
CA ASP A 152 5.03 2.24 -16.36
C ASP A 152 4.50 1.04 -15.58
N LYS A 153 4.97 -0.18 -15.92
CA LYS A 153 4.59 -1.39 -15.18
C LYS A 153 5.06 -1.35 -13.73
N VAL A 154 6.29 -0.87 -13.48
CA VAL A 154 6.83 -0.73 -12.13
C VAL A 154 6.15 0.39 -11.36
N ALA A 155 5.81 1.49 -12.02
CA ALA A 155 5.15 2.63 -11.41
C ALA A 155 3.82 2.25 -10.74
N VAL A 156 3.07 1.29 -11.29
CA VAL A 156 1.85 0.74 -10.67
C VAL A 156 2.14 0.25 -9.24
N HIS A 157 3.20 -0.54 -9.07
CA HIS A 157 3.58 -1.10 -7.77
C HIS A 157 4.18 -0.08 -6.81
N LEU A 158 4.93 0.89 -7.33
CA LEU A 158 5.43 1.99 -6.51
C LEU A 158 4.29 2.93 -6.06
N LYS A 159 3.20 3.03 -6.83
CA LYS A 159 1.97 3.73 -6.44
C LYS A 159 1.25 3.02 -5.30
N ASP A 160 1.17 1.68 -5.34
CA ASP A 160 0.60 0.92 -4.21
C ASP A 160 1.33 1.25 -2.89
N LEU A 161 2.66 1.35 -2.93
CA LEU A 161 3.48 1.79 -1.78
C LEU A 161 3.21 3.25 -1.38
N ARG A 162 3.08 4.15 -2.37
CA ARG A 162 2.76 5.57 -2.15
C ARG A 162 1.42 5.71 -1.43
N ASP A 163 0.41 5.01 -1.90
CA ASP A 163 -0.97 5.08 -1.42
C ASP A 163 -1.09 4.45 -0.03
N ALA A 164 -0.23 3.46 0.28
CA ALA A 164 -0.03 2.93 1.64
C ALA A 164 0.84 3.84 2.54
N GLY A 165 1.32 4.98 2.06
CA GLY A 165 2.12 5.93 2.81
C GLY A 165 3.57 5.48 3.09
N VAL A 166 4.10 4.54 2.32
CA VAL A 166 5.44 3.96 2.49
C VAL A 166 6.49 4.80 1.75
N PRO A 167 7.44 5.46 2.44
CA PRO A 167 8.60 6.07 1.81
C PRO A 167 9.60 4.99 1.37
N VAL A 168 10.25 5.20 0.23
CA VAL A 168 11.13 4.21 -0.40
C VAL A 168 12.49 4.81 -0.71
N LEU A 169 13.56 4.20 -0.20
CA LEU A 169 14.93 4.43 -0.70
C LEU A 169 15.08 3.71 -2.04
N PHE A 170 14.98 4.45 -3.15
CA PHE A 170 14.94 3.89 -4.50
C PHE A 170 16.31 4.00 -5.18
N ARG A 171 16.94 2.85 -5.46
CA ARG A 171 18.31 2.72 -5.99
C ARG A 171 18.33 2.08 -7.40
N PRO A 172 17.93 2.82 -8.46
CA PRO A 172 18.05 2.34 -9.83
C PRO A 172 19.48 2.51 -10.36
N TYR A 173 19.86 1.71 -11.36
CA TYR A 173 21.08 1.91 -12.16
C TYR A 173 22.37 2.12 -11.35
N HIS A 174 22.56 1.28 -10.33
CA HIS A 174 23.69 1.29 -9.41
C HIS A 174 25.01 0.84 -10.08
N GLU A 175 26.14 1.11 -9.43
CA GLU A 175 27.49 0.76 -9.91
C GLU A 175 27.80 1.19 -11.36
N MET A 176 27.30 2.37 -11.75
CA MET A 176 27.45 2.88 -13.11
C MET A 176 28.91 3.13 -13.55
N ASN A 177 29.83 3.21 -12.58
CA ASN A 177 31.26 3.37 -12.83
C ASN A 177 31.99 2.03 -13.09
N GLY A 178 31.31 0.90 -12.93
CA GLY A 178 31.78 -0.43 -13.31
C GLY A 178 31.44 -0.76 -14.77
N TYR A 179 32.15 -1.74 -15.34
CA TYR A 179 32.00 -2.14 -16.75
C TYR A 179 30.90 -3.20 -16.97
N TRP A 180 30.35 -3.79 -15.91
CA TRP A 180 29.59 -5.03 -16.02
C TRP A 180 28.10 -4.85 -16.32
N PHE A 181 27.49 -3.73 -15.93
CA PHE A 181 26.10 -3.46 -16.27
C PHE A 181 25.97 -2.79 -17.63
N TRP A 182 24.82 -2.95 -18.30
CA TRP A 182 24.60 -2.33 -19.62
C TRP A 182 24.61 -0.80 -19.58
N TRP A 183 24.29 -0.20 -18.42
CA TRP A 183 24.40 1.23 -18.16
C TRP A 183 25.80 1.67 -17.71
N GLY A 184 26.71 0.73 -17.47
CA GLY A 184 28.05 0.96 -16.95
C GLY A 184 29.00 1.62 -17.95
N LYS A 185 29.82 2.56 -17.46
CA LYS A 185 30.82 3.32 -18.23
C LYS A 185 30.26 4.11 -19.44
N LYS A 186 29.10 4.75 -19.28
CA LYS A 186 28.42 5.50 -20.36
C LYS A 186 28.48 7.01 -20.15
N ASN A 187 28.89 7.74 -21.20
CA ASN A 187 29.17 9.19 -21.12
C ASN A 187 27.94 10.08 -20.89
N ASN A 188 26.74 9.52 -21.01
CA ASN A 188 25.44 10.17 -20.91
C ASN A 188 24.50 9.43 -19.94
N TYR A 189 25.08 8.74 -18.95
CA TYR A 189 24.33 8.11 -17.83
C TYR A 189 23.27 9.03 -17.22
N LYS A 190 23.57 10.33 -17.08
CA LYS A 190 22.62 11.35 -16.60
C LYS A 190 21.28 11.33 -17.34
N ALA A 191 21.27 11.11 -18.66
CA ALA A 191 20.03 11.08 -19.43
C ALA A 191 19.16 9.86 -19.07
N LEU A 192 19.75 8.71 -18.76
CA LEU A 192 19.02 7.54 -18.28
C LEU A 192 18.44 7.77 -16.87
N TRP A 193 19.20 8.42 -15.99
CA TRP A 193 18.74 8.84 -14.66
C TRP A 193 17.57 9.83 -14.73
N GLU A 194 17.69 10.86 -15.59
CA GLU A 194 16.60 11.82 -15.82
C GLU A 194 15.37 11.15 -16.44
N LEU A 195 15.55 10.16 -17.31
CA LEU A 195 14.44 9.44 -17.94
C LEU A 195 13.58 8.72 -16.88
N ILE A 196 14.20 7.93 -16.00
CA ILE A 196 13.46 7.22 -14.94
C ILE A 196 12.87 8.19 -13.91
N TYR A 197 13.61 9.24 -13.52
CA TYR A 197 13.09 10.25 -12.60
C TYR A 197 11.87 10.95 -13.20
N ASN A 198 11.96 11.42 -14.44
CA ASN A 198 10.85 12.09 -15.10
C ASN A 198 9.67 11.15 -15.30
N ARG A 199 9.89 9.88 -15.62
CA ARG A 199 8.79 8.94 -15.80
C ARG A 199 8.09 8.62 -14.49
N LEU A 200 8.83 8.29 -13.43
CA LEU A 200 8.26 7.88 -12.16
C LEU A 200 7.72 9.07 -11.34
N VAL A 201 8.49 10.16 -11.24
CA VAL A 201 8.14 11.30 -10.38
C VAL A 201 7.27 12.32 -11.10
N VAL A 202 7.67 12.75 -12.31
CA VAL A 202 6.98 13.84 -13.03
C VAL A 202 5.73 13.33 -13.74
N TYR A 203 5.83 12.22 -14.46
CA TYR A 203 4.70 11.67 -15.24
C TYR A 203 3.74 10.84 -14.37
N HIS A 204 4.25 9.98 -13.49
CA HIS A 204 3.42 9.15 -12.61
C HIS A 204 3.10 9.76 -11.25
N GLY A 205 3.60 10.96 -10.93
CA GLY A 205 3.26 11.66 -9.69
C GLY A 205 3.75 10.96 -8.42
N LEU A 206 4.74 10.07 -8.51
CA LEU A 206 5.27 9.37 -7.33
C LEU A 206 6.01 10.36 -6.44
N ASN A 207 5.51 10.52 -5.22
CA ASN A 207 6.10 11.39 -4.22
C ASN A 207 6.75 10.64 -3.06
N ASN A 208 6.64 9.32 -3.01
CA ASN A 208 7.17 8.50 -1.93
C ASN A 208 8.61 7.99 -2.17
N LEU A 209 9.28 8.41 -3.24
CA LEU A 209 10.62 7.93 -3.60
C LEU A 209 11.71 8.93 -3.16
N LEU A 210 12.71 8.43 -2.45
CA LEU A 210 14.00 9.09 -2.23
C LEU A 210 15.04 8.43 -3.13
N PHE A 211 15.60 9.19 -4.06
CA PHE A 211 16.52 8.65 -5.07
C PHE A 211 17.93 8.43 -4.47
N VAL A 212 18.38 7.19 -4.50
CA VAL A 212 19.69 6.75 -3.98
C VAL A 212 20.64 6.54 -5.16
N TRP A 213 21.62 7.42 -5.30
CA TRP A 213 22.67 7.27 -6.29
C TRP A 213 23.81 6.44 -5.71
N ASN A 214 24.16 5.36 -6.40
CA ASN A 214 25.08 4.36 -5.88
C ASN A 214 26.22 4.08 -6.85
N SER A 215 27.44 4.00 -6.31
CA SER A 215 28.65 3.67 -7.08
C SER A 215 29.42 2.53 -6.46
N HIS A 216 30.15 1.78 -7.28
CA HIS A 216 31.14 0.85 -6.77
C HIS A 216 32.32 1.65 -6.19
N CYS A 217 32.81 1.28 -5.01
CA CYS A 217 33.94 2.00 -4.39
C CYS A 217 35.22 1.93 -5.25
N PRO A 218 36.06 2.98 -5.29
CA PRO A 218 37.32 2.95 -6.04
C PRO A 218 38.29 1.89 -5.50
N ARG A 219 38.85 1.02 -6.35
CA ARG A 219 39.86 0.04 -5.95
C ARG A 219 41.21 0.32 -6.62
N GLN A 220 42.27 0.39 -5.82
CA GLN A 220 43.63 0.57 -6.36
C GLN A 220 44.11 -0.65 -7.16
N SER A 221 43.55 -1.83 -6.88
CA SER A 221 43.86 -3.11 -7.51
C SER A 221 43.01 -3.42 -8.77
N ASP A 222 41.96 -2.64 -9.06
CA ASP A 222 41.12 -2.82 -10.24
C ASP A 222 41.17 -1.59 -11.16
N PRO A 223 42.04 -1.60 -12.19
CA PRO A 223 42.22 -0.46 -13.08
C PRO A 223 41.04 -0.24 -14.05
N TYR A 224 40.02 -1.12 -14.05
CA TYR A 224 38.92 -1.08 -15.01
C TYR A 224 37.70 -0.29 -14.50
N ILE A 225 37.71 0.13 -13.24
CA ILE A 225 36.64 0.93 -12.63
C ILE A 225 36.93 2.42 -12.83
N ASP A 226 35.95 3.14 -13.37
CA ASP A 226 36.10 4.57 -13.58
C ASP A 226 35.89 5.36 -12.28
N ASP A 227 36.41 6.59 -12.25
CA ASP A 227 36.05 7.57 -11.23
C ASP A 227 34.54 7.84 -11.24
N TYR A 228 33.85 7.46 -10.16
CA TYR A 228 32.41 7.59 -10.01
C TYR A 228 31.90 9.02 -10.14
N ARG A 229 32.74 10.02 -9.84
CA ARG A 229 32.36 11.45 -9.88
C ARG A 229 31.95 11.89 -11.28
N ARG A 230 32.42 11.19 -12.32
CA ARG A 230 32.07 11.44 -13.74
C ARG A 230 30.61 11.12 -14.07
N TYR A 231 29.95 10.30 -13.24
CA TYR A 231 28.62 9.77 -13.51
C TYR A 231 27.53 10.34 -12.59
N TYR A 232 27.87 11.34 -11.77
CA TYR A 232 26.85 12.01 -10.97
C TYR A 232 25.83 12.69 -11.90
N PRO A 233 24.52 12.44 -11.73
CA PRO A 233 23.48 12.93 -12.65
C PRO A 233 23.17 14.44 -12.52
N GLY A 234 24.04 15.23 -11.90
CA GLY A 234 23.92 16.69 -11.73
C GLY A 234 25.23 17.43 -11.94
N THR A 235 25.22 18.73 -11.67
CA THR A 235 26.42 19.55 -11.67
C THR A 235 27.35 19.15 -10.54
N VAL A 236 28.68 19.25 -10.78
CA VAL A 236 29.72 19.11 -9.77
C VAL A 236 30.56 20.37 -9.81
N THR A 237 30.59 21.12 -8.70
CA THR A 237 31.36 22.36 -8.58
C THR A 237 32.39 22.20 -7.47
N ASN A 238 33.67 22.43 -7.78
CA ASN A 238 34.79 22.26 -6.85
C ASN A 238 34.82 20.86 -6.18
N GLY A 239 34.42 19.82 -6.91
CA GLY A 239 34.38 18.45 -6.38
C GLY A 239 33.22 18.16 -5.42
N VAL A 240 32.20 19.03 -5.38
CA VAL A 240 30.98 18.86 -4.57
C VAL A 240 29.76 18.81 -5.47
N VAL A 241 28.83 17.91 -5.18
CA VAL A 241 27.59 17.75 -5.95
C VAL A 241 26.65 18.95 -5.79
N GLY A 242 26.03 19.35 -6.90
CA GLY A 242 24.95 20.33 -6.95
C GLY A 242 23.58 19.74 -6.65
N THR A 243 22.59 20.62 -6.48
CA THR A 243 21.20 20.27 -6.14
C THR A 243 20.36 19.84 -7.35
N ASP A 244 20.89 19.95 -8.57
CA ASP A 244 20.18 19.66 -9.82
C ASP A 244 20.14 18.15 -10.15
N GLY A 245 20.98 17.32 -9.51
CA GLY A 245 21.19 15.93 -9.90
C GLY A 245 20.04 14.94 -9.64
N LYS A 246 18.93 15.35 -9.03
CA LYS A 246 17.83 14.44 -8.65
C LYS A 246 18.32 13.24 -7.81
N VAL A 247 19.21 13.50 -6.86
CA VAL A 247 19.75 12.54 -5.88
C VAL A 247 19.48 13.03 -4.47
N ASP A 248 18.89 12.18 -3.63
CA ASP A 248 18.65 12.44 -2.21
C ASP A 248 19.77 11.88 -1.33
N VAL A 249 20.27 10.68 -1.65
CA VAL A 249 21.26 9.92 -0.86
C VAL A 249 22.39 9.44 -1.77
N LEU A 250 23.64 9.49 -1.31
CA LEU A 250 24.79 8.91 -2.03
C LEU A 250 25.29 7.66 -1.32
N THR A 251 25.58 6.60 -2.06
CA THR A 251 26.07 5.35 -1.46
C THR A 251 27.20 4.70 -2.23
N HIS A 252 27.94 3.85 -1.52
CA HIS A 252 28.90 2.92 -2.11
C HIS A 252 28.46 1.48 -1.95
N ASP A 253 28.88 0.66 -2.93
CA ASP A 253 28.95 -0.79 -2.79
C ASP A 253 30.38 -1.20 -2.44
N ILE A 254 30.53 -2.05 -1.43
CA ILE A 254 31.82 -2.53 -0.90
C ILE A 254 31.78 -4.05 -0.72
N TYR A 255 32.57 -4.77 -1.51
CA TYR A 255 32.77 -6.21 -1.36
C TYR A 255 34.18 -6.51 -0.83
N TYR A 256 34.39 -7.71 -0.25
CA TYR A 256 35.68 -8.17 0.27
C TYR A 256 36.25 -7.41 1.49
N ASN A 257 35.39 -6.79 2.30
CA ASN A 257 35.76 -6.08 3.54
C ASN A 257 36.68 -4.86 3.37
N GLU A 258 36.70 -4.22 2.19
CA GLU A 258 37.54 -3.04 1.90
C GLU A 258 36.94 -1.71 2.41
N PHE A 259 36.67 -1.62 3.72
CA PHE A 259 36.13 -0.42 4.38
C PHE A 259 37.21 0.65 4.62
N LEU A 260 37.87 1.13 3.55
CA LEU A 260 38.92 2.15 3.66
C LEU A 260 38.36 3.52 4.09
N GLN A 261 39.08 4.20 4.99
CA GLN A 261 38.71 5.56 5.45
C GLN A 261 38.53 6.54 4.29
N SER A 262 39.34 6.41 3.24
CA SER A 262 39.25 7.24 2.04
C SER A 262 37.94 7.04 1.26
N HIS A 263 37.30 5.87 1.32
CA HIS A 263 35.99 5.67 0.68
C HIS A 263 34.93 6.54 1.36
N HIS A 264 34.91 6.52 2.69
CA HIS A 264 34.00 7.31 3.51
C HIS A 264 34.23 8.82 3.34
N ASP A 265 35.47 9.28 3.54
CA ASP A 265 35.77 10.72 3.55
C ASP A 265 35.56 11.35 2.18
N ASN A 266 35.91 10.65 1.09
CA ASN A 266 35.71 11.15 -0.26
C ASN A 266 34.23 11.21 -0.64
N LEU A 267 33.44 10.19 -0.29
CA LEU A 267 32.00 10.19 -0.58
C LEU A 267 31.28 11.29 0.20
N TRP A 268 31.64 11.49 1.47
CA TRP A 268 31.10 12.58 2.29
C TRP A 268 31.44 13.95 1.71
N ALA A 269 32.72 14.18 1.37
CA ALA A 269 33.17 15.44 0.79
C ALA A 269 32.47 15.72 -0.56
N PHE A 270 32.28 14.68 -1.37
CA PHE A 270 31.57 14.78 -2.64
C PHE A 270 30.07 15.10 -2.45
N GLY A 271 29.42 14.46 -1.47
CA GLY A 271 27.97 14.56 -1.23
C GLY A 271 27.45 15.93 -0.77
N GLY A 272 28.32 16.84 -0.33
CA GLY A 272 27.94 18.24 -0.10
C GLY A 272 26.86 18.46 0.97
N GLY A 273 26.80 17.58 1.98
CA GLY A 273 25.80 17.64 3.05
C GLY A 273 24.54 16.80 2.83
N LYS A 274 24.50 15.97 1.78
CA LYS A 274 23.54 14.86 1.64
C LYS A 274 23.97 13.67 2.50
N PRO A 275 23.03 12.85 3.02
CA PRO A 275 23.38 11.66 3.78
C PRO A 275 24.09 10.64 2.88
N ILE A 276 25.02 9.89 3.49
CA ILE A 276 25.76 8.84 2.82
C ILE A 276 25.51 7.47 3.46
N GLY A 277 25.63 6.40 2.69
CA GLY A 277 25.41 5.03 3.18
C GLY A 277 26.12 3.98 2.35
N LEU A 278 25.88 2.72 2.71
CA LEU A 278 26.43 1.54 2.05
C LEU A 278 25.25 0.69 1.56
N SER A 279 24.99 0.68 0.24
CA SER A 279 23.77 0.06 -0.30
C SER A 279 23.94 -1.42 -0.62
N GLU A 280 25.17 -1.89 -0.81
CA GLU A 280 25.51 -3.29 -0.81
C GLU A 280 26.86 -3.50 -0.12
N VAL A 281 26.87 -4.38 0.88
CA VAL A 281 28.12 -4.86 1.48
C VAL A 281 28.18 -6.38 1.40
N GLY A 282 29.34 -6.90 0.97
CA GLY A 282 29.61 -8.33 0.99
C GLY A 282 29.90 -8.81 2.41
N GLY A 283 31.03 -8.34 2.96
CA GLY A 283 31.33 -8.49 4.38
C GLY A 283 30.75 -7.33 5.21
N LEU A 284 30.30 -7.64 6.42
CA LEU A 284 29.64 -6.69 7.33
C LEU A 284 30.66 -5.73 7.93
N PRO A 285 30.34 -4.42 8.02
CA PRO A 285 31.24 -3.46 8.61
C PRO A 285 31.42 -3.71 10.10
N ASP A 286 32.65 -3.51 10.60
CA ASP A 286 32.92 -3.50 12.03
C ASP A 286 32.33 -2.23 12.67
N MET A 287 31.30 -2.40 13.50
CA MET A 287 30.53 -1.30 14.07
C MET A 287 31.35 -0.38 14.97
N GLN A 288 32.40 -0.90 15.61
CA GLN A 288 33.33 -0.08 16.40
C GLN A 288 34.16 0.85 15.51
N THR A 289 34.65 0.35 14.37
CA THR A 289 35.33 1.17 13.36
C THR A 289 34.40 2.22 12.76
N MET A 290 33.15 1.83 12.46
CA MET A 290 32.12 2.75 11.96
C MET A 290 31.91 3.90 12.95
N LYS A 291 31.68 3.59 14.23
CA LYS A 291 31.51 4.59 15.29
C LYS A 291 32.73 5.49 15.47
N ALA A 292 33.93 4.93 15.43
CA ALA A 292 35.15 5.67 15.75
C ALA A 292 35.62 6.60 14.62
N SER A 293 35.42 6.21 13.36
CA SER A 293 36.09 6.87 12.22
C SER A 293 35.25 7.02 10.96
N GLN A 294 34.19 6.23 10.78
CA GLN A 294 33.32 6.26 9.59
C GLN A 294 31.85 6.57 9.92
N TYR A 295 31.65 7.37 10.97
CA TYR A 295 30.36 7.66 11.60
C TYR A 295 29.39 8.47 10.74
N ARG A 296 29.76 8.83 9.49
CA ARG A 296 28.87 9.52 8.56
C ARG A 296 28.03 8.60 7.69
N TYR A 297 28.35 7.31 7.65
CA TYR A 297 27.44 6.33 7.06
C TYR A 297 26.17 6.19 7.92
N ALA A 298 25.02 6.54 7.35
CA ALA A 298 23.73 6.44 8.02
C ALA A 298 23.19 5.00 8.04
N PHE A 299 23.60 4.17 7.09
CA PHE A 299 23.15 2.78 6.98
C PHE A 299 24.13 1.90 6.23
N SER A 300 24.02 0.58 6.47
CA SER A 300 24.62 -0.45 5.64
C SER A 300 23.66 -1.60 5.36
N ILE A 301 23.53 -1.97 4.08
CA ILE A 301 22.65 -3.06 3.62
C ILE A 301 23.52 -4.24 3.18
N ALA A 302 23.41 -5.35 3.91
CA ALA A 302 24.11 -6.57 3.56
C ALA A 302 23.50 -7.22 2.31
N TRP A 303 24.37 -7.67 1.41
CA TRP A 303 23.94 -8.44 0.26
C TRP A 303 23.46 -9.83 0.67
N GLY A 304 22.64 -10.47 -0.17
CA GLY A 304 22.11 -11.81 0.08
C GLY A 304 23.19 -12.90 0.01
N GLU A 305 22.76 -14.17 0.05
CA GLU A 305 23.66 -15.26 -0.30
C GLU A 305 24.16 -15.13 -1.75
N PRO A 306 25.45 -15.44 -2.01
CA PRO A 306 26.39 -16.11 -1.11
C PRO A 306 27.27 -15.19 -0.23
N HIS A 307 27.19 -13.88 -0.36
CA HIS A 307 28.11 -12.96 0.34
C HIS A 307 27.88 -12.95 1.86
N TRP A 308 26.62 -13.03 2.27
CA TRP A 308 26.28 -13.19 3.68
C TRP A 308 27.01 -14.35 4.34
N THR A 309 27.08 -15.51 3.66
CA THR A 309 27.68 -16.73 4.21
C THR A 309 29.18 -16.81 4.03
N ASN A 310 29.69 -16.43 2.85
CA ASN A 310 31.08 -16.66 2.47
C ASN A 310 32.04 -15.57 2.95
N GLU A 311 31.58 -14.33 3.13
CA GLU A 311 32.44 -13.20 3.51
C GLU A 311 32.34 -12.83 4.99
N ASN A 312 31.44 -13.48 5.73
CA ASN A 312 31.18 -13.21 7.14
C ASN A 312 31.24 -14.49 7.96
N THR A 313 31.78 -14.43 9.17
CA THR A 313 31.70 -15.55 10.12
C THR A 313 30.44 -15.43 10.97
N ASP A 314 29.92 -16.54 11.51
CA ASP A 314 28.78 -16.47 12.44
C ASP A 314 29.07 -15.63 13.69
N ALA A 315 30.35 -15.51 14.08
CA ALA A 315 30.78 -14.63 15.16
C ALA A 315 30.65 -13.15 14.75
N SER A 316 31.14 -12.77 13.56
CA SER A 316 31.06 -11.39 13.09
C SER A 316 29.62 -10.93 12.83
N ARG A 317 28.75 -11.80 12.30
CA ARG A 317 27.32 -11.49 12.14
C ARG A 317 26.61 -11.28 13.47
N ARG A 318 26.88 -12.13 14.47
CA ARG A 318 26.34 -11.96 15.83
C ARG A 318 26.82 -10.67 16.47
N GLN A 319 28.11 -10.37 16.34
CA GLN A 319 28.70 -9.14 16.86
C GLN A 319 28.08 -7.90 16.20
N TYR A 320 27.87 -7.92 14.88
CA TYR A 320 27.26 -6.82 14.13
C TYR A 320 25.88 -6.41 14.68
N TYR A 321 24.99 -7.37 14.99
CA TYR A 321 23.66 -7.06 15.56
C TYR A 321 23.64 -6.87 17.08
N ALA A 322 24.71 -7.26 17.77
CA ALA A 322 24.82 -7.10 19.22
C ALA A 322 25.43 -5.75 19.62
N ASP A 323 26.00 -5.00 18.67
CA ASP A 323 26.65 -3.72 18.92
C ASP A 323 25.62 -2.60 19.12
N ASP A 324 25.78 -1.78 20.16
CA ASP A 324 24.87 -0.66 20.48
C ASP A 324 24.86 0.44 19.40
N TYR A 325 25.86 0.47 18.50
CA TYR A 325 25.88 1.38 17.35
C TYR A 325 25.06 0.85 16.17
N ALA A 326 24.66 -0.41 16.18
CA ALA A 326 23.87 -1.04 15.13
C ALA A 326 22.37 -0.89 15.41
N ILE A 327 21.72 0.04 14.71
CA ILE A 327 20.29 0.29 14.89
C ILE A 327 19.51 -0.82 14.17
N THR A 328 18.68 -1.55 14.92
CA THR A 328 17.72 -2.54 14.40
C THR A 328 16.33 -1.92 14.23
N ARG A 329 15.40 -2.63 13.59
CA ARG A 329 14.04 -2.12 13.30
C ARG A 329 13.33 -1.63 14.57
N GLU A 330 13.46 -2.38 15.65
CA GLU A 330 12.81 -2.12 16.93
C GLU A 330 13.31 -0.82 17.59
N GLU A 331 14.49 -0.34 17.18
CA GLU A 331 15.17 0.83 17.72
C GLU A 331 14.99 2.07 16.82
N ILE A 332 14.34 1.92 15.66
CA ILE A 332 14.03 3.03 14.76
C ILE A 332 13.05 3.97 15.45
N ASN A 333 13.45 5.23 15.54
CA ASN A 333 12.59 6.31 15.99
C ASN A 333 12.56 7.41 14.92
N ILE A 334 11.92 7.10 13.79
CA ILE A 334 11.44 8.14 12.87
C ILE A 334 10.21 8.73 13.58
N PRO A 335 10.24 9.99 14.04
CA PRO A 335 9.11 10.58 14.74
C PRO A 335 7.86 10.39 13.87
N ALA A 336 6.82 9.78 14.41
CA ALA A 336 5.55 9.71 13.72
C ALA A 336 5.21 11.13 13.28
N ALA A 337 4.97 11.26 11.98
CA ALA A 337 4.51 12.47 11.35
C ALA A 337 3.67 13.34 12.30
N ASP A 338 4.21 14.48 12.76
CA ASP A 338 3.41 15.57 13.31
C ASP A 338 2.37 16.05 12.29
N LYS A 339 1.29 15.30 12.10
CA LYS A 339 0.10 15.66 11.31
C LYS A 339 -0.68 16.79 11.94
N ARG A 340 -0.12 17.64 12.80
CA ARG A 340 -0.86 18.83 13.24
C ARG A 340 -1.02 19.79 12.07
N VAL A 341 -2.24 20.25 11.88
CA VAL A 341 -2.54 21.43 11.08
C VAL A 341 -2.27 22.69 11.90
N GLN A 342 -1.81 23.73 11.23
CA GLN A 342 -1.46 25.01 11.81
C GLN A 342 -2.11 26.13 11.03
N VAL A 343 -2.26 27.30 11.67
CA VAL A 343 -2.68 28.52 10.97
C VAL A 343 -1.55 28.98 10.06
N SER A 344 -1.87 29.30 8.80
CA SER A 344 -0.90 29.81 7.81
C SER A 344 -0.28 31.13 8.27
N GLY A 345 0.90 31.47 7.71
CA GLY A 345 1.62 32.69 8.09
C GLY A 345 0.84 34.01 7.87
N ASN A 346 -0.15 34.02 6.98
CA ASN A 346 -1.03 35.18 6.77
C ASN A 346 -2.30 35.17 7.64
N GLY A 347 -2.48 34.16 8.49
CA GLY A 347 -3.64 34.03 9.38
C GLY A 347 -4.97 33.73 8.68
N ARG A 348 -4.98 33.39 7.38
CA ARG A 348 -6.22 33.20 6.59
C ARG A 348 -6.58 31.74 6.35
N PHE A 349 -5.61 30.85 6.40
CA PHE A 349 -5.73 29.47 5.96
C PHE A 349 -5.15 28.50 6.98
N LEU A 350 -5.30 27.20 6.69
CA LEU A 350 -4.56 26.16 7.37
C LEU A 350 -3.45 25.62 6.47
N VAL A 351 -2.37 25.18 7.11
CA VAL A 351 -1.25 24.46 6.49
C VAL A 351 -0.94 23.22 7.31
N ALA A 352 -0.39 22.19 6.67
CA ALA A 352 0.26 21.11 7.39
C ALA A 352 1.55 21.62 8.06
N SER A 353 2.10 20.81 8.97
CA SER A 353 3.34 21.14 9.68
C SER A 353 4.55 21.37 8.77
N ASP A 354 4.55 20.85 7.54
CA ASP A 354 5.58 21.10 6.53
C ASP A 354 5.34 22.38 5.70
N GLY A 355 4.29 23.14 6.02
CA GLY A 355 3.90 24.37 5.34
C GLY A 355 3.01 24.17 4.11
N SER A 356 2.69 22.93 3.71
CA SER A 356 1.81 22.70 2.56
C SER A 356 0.38 23.20 2.84
N PRO A 357 -0.32 23.78 1.84
CA PRO A 357 -1.74 24.09 1.94
C PRO A 357 -2.59 22.96 2.53
N PHE A 358 -3.50 23.29 3.44
CA PHE A 358 -4.50 22.36 3.94
C PHE A 358 -5.90 22.93 3.69
N PHE A 359 -6.56 22.45 2.63
CA PHE A 359 -7.97 22.72 2.42
C PHE A 359 -8.79 21.79 3.33
N TRP A 360 -9.52 22.33 4.28
CA TRP A 360 -10.43 21.54 5.13
C TRP A 360 -11.64 21.11 4.30
N LEU A 361 -11.80 19.80 4.07
CA LEU A 361 -13.01 19.20 3.54
C LEU A 361 -13.56 18.21 4.58
N GLY A 362 -14.53 18.70 5.35
CA GLY A 362 -15.13 18.00 6.47
C GLY A 362 -16.34 17.16 6.06
N ASP A 363 -16.55 16.02 6.71
CA ASP A 363 -17.82 15.29 6.76
C ASP A 363 -18.31 15.22 8.21
N THR A 364 -19.64 15.26 8.42
CA THR A 364 -20.24 15.36 9.75
C THR A 364 -20.85 14.05 10.23
N ALA A 365 -20.29 13.51 11.31
CA ALA A 365 -20.65 12.23 11.89
C ALA A 365 -20.75 12.33 13.43
N TRP A 366 -21.59 13.25 13.91
CA TRP A 366 -21.70 13.56 15.35
C TRP A 366 -21.91 12.33 16.24
N GLU A 367 -22.75 11.38 15.85
CA GLU A 367 -23.07 10.22 16.67
C GLU A 367 -22.16 9.00 16.45
N LEU A 368 -21.04 9.16 15.73
CA LEU A 368 -20.16 8.04 15.35
C LEU A 368 -19.76 7.17 16.54
N LEU A 369 -19.17 7.76 17.58
CA LEU A 369 -18.66 7.03 18.76
C LEU A 369 -19.76 6.36 19.58
N GLN A 370 -20.98 6.92 19.54
CA GLN A 370 -22.11 6.37 20.28
C GLN A 370 -22.81 5.24 19.51
N ARG A 371 -22.90 5.33 18.18
CA ARG A 371 -23.83 4.50 17.41
C ARG A 371 -23.20 3.46 16.49
N LEU A 372 -21.91 3.58 16.17
CA LEU A 372 -21.24 2.67 15.26
C LEU A 372 -20.35 1.69 16.02
N ASN A 373 -20.36 0.43 15.58
CA ASN A 373 -19.34 -0.53 15.98
C ASN A 373 -18.06 -0.39 15.11
N ARG A 374 -17.00 -1.13 15.43
CA ARG A 374 -15.72 -1.06 14.69
C ARG A 374 -15.88 -1.26 13.18
N ALA A 375 -16.61 -2.27 12.73
CA ALA A 375 -16.79 -2.55 11.30
C ALA A 375 -17.56 -1.44 10.57
N GLU A 376 -18.56 -0.86 11.23
CA GLU A 376 -19.30 0.30 10.71
C GLU A 376 -18.41 1.55 10.64
N VAL A 377 -17.57 1.79 11.66
CA VAL A 377 -16.57 2.87 11.66
C VAL A 377 -15.61 2.72 10.48
N GLU A 378 -15.10 1.53 10.20
CA GLU A 378 -14.25 1.31 9.02
C GLU A 378 -14.96 1.66 7.72
N THR A 379 -16.22 1.22 7.59
CA THR A 379 -17.03 1.48 6.39
C THR A 379 -17.19 2.99 6.17
N TYR A 380 -17.52 3.72 7.23
CA TYR A 380 -17.71 5.17 7.18
C TYR A 380 -16.40 5.91 6.86
N LEU A 381 -15.32 5.64 7.60
CA LEU A 381 -14.05 6.36 7.45
C LEU A 381 -13.37 6.05 6.11
N LYS A 382 -13.41 4.80 5.64
CA LYS A 382 -12.90 4.45 4.29
C LYS A 382 -13.66 5.23 3.21
N SER A 383 -14.99 5.30 3.33
CA SER A 383 -15.79 6.10 2.40
C SER A 383 -15.45 7.60 2.43
N CYS A 384 -15.14 8.16 3.59
CA CYS A 384 -14.65 9.55 3.69
C CYS A 384 -13.34 9.74 2.91
N ALA A 385 -12.36 8.86 3.15
CA ALA A 385 -11.07 8.92 2.48
C ALA A 385 -11.19 8.74 0.96
N ASP A 386 -11.95 7.73 0.51
CA ASP A 386 -12.18 7.43 -0.90
C ASP A 386 -12.85 8.60 -1.65
N GLN A 387 -13.71 9.36 -0.96
CA GLN A 387 -14.40 10.52 -1.51
C GLN A 387 -13.63 11.84 -1.33
N GLY A 388 -12.40 11.79 -0.82
CA GLY A 388 -11.49 12.94 -0.73
C GLY A 388 -11.75 13.88 0.45
N PHE A 389 -12.62 13.50 1.40
CA PHE A 389 -12.68 14.17 2.70
C PHE A 389 -11.35 13.98 3.43
N ASN A 390 -10.96 14.98 4.19
CA ASN A 390 -9.74 14.93 5.01
C ASN A 390 -9.98 15.33 6.46
N VAL A 391 -11.22 15.71 6.82
CA VAL A 391 -11.63 15.94 8.19
C VAL A 391 -12.96 15.24 8.46
N VAL A 392 -13.10 14.65 9.64
CA VAL A 392 -14.36 14.09 10.15
C VAL A 392 -14.70 14.77 11.47
N GLN A 393 -15.92 15.29 11.55
CA GLN A 393 -16.47 15.93 12.73
C GLN A 393 -17.19 14.90 13.60
N ILE A 394 -16.69 14.70 14.83
CA ILE A 394 -17.27 13.79 15.82
C ILE A 394 -17.31 14.44 17.21
N VAL A 395 -18.09 13.85 18.12
CA VAL A 395 -18.16 14.30 19.51
C VAL A 395 -17.95 13.14 20.48
N ALA A 396 -17.10 13.36 21.49
CA ALA A 396 -16.76 12.34 22.51
C ALA A 396 -17.89 12.12 23.53
N LEU A 397 -18.67 13.14 23.88
CA LEU A 397 -19.91 12.99 24.67
C LEU A 397 -21.09 13.47 23.81
N SER A 398 -21.75 12.55 23.11
CA SER A 398 -22.61 12.84 21.95
C SER A 398 -23.98 13.45 22.26
N HIS A 399 -24.69 13.91 21.22
CA HIS A 399 -25.93 14.67 21.41
C HIS A 399 -27.11 13.80 21.84
N PHE A 400 -27.31 12.62 21.25
CA PHE A 400 -28.48 11.81 21.56
C PHE A 400 -28.31 11.00 22.85
N TRP A 401 -29.41 10.90 23.60
CA TRP A 401 -29.53 10.15 24.85
C TRP A 401 -28.81 10.75 26.07
N ASP A 402 -29.12 10.22 27.24
CA ASP A 402 -28.39 10.49 28.48
C ASP A 402 -27.06 9.72 28.42
N LEU A 403 -26.00 10.23 29.06
CA LEU A 403 -24.66 9.59 29.13
C LEU A 403 -24.67 8.25 29.91
N THR A 404 -25.87 7.73 30.15
CA THR A 404 -26.22 6.47 30.79
C THR A 404 -26.67 5.40 29.78
N VAL A 405 -26.71 5.73 28.48
CA VAL A 405 -26.95 4.77 27.39
C VAL A 405 -25.63 4.30 26.80
N PRO A 406 -25.36 2.97 26.77
CA PRO A 406 -24.12 2.46 26.20
C PRO A 406 -23.97 2.69 24.70
N ASN A 407 -22.72 2.75 24.23
CA ASN A 407 -22.41 2.80 22.80
C ASN A 407 -22.71 1.44 22.11
N ALA A 408 -22.42 1.34 20.81
CA ALA A 408 -22.61 0.09 20.06
C ALA A 408 -21.72 -1.09 20.53
N GLN A 409 -20.74 -0.85 21.40
CA GLN A 409 -19.91 -1.88 22.05
C GLN A 409 -20.45 -2.32 23.42
N GLY A 410 -21.43 -1.60 23.97
CA GLY A 410 -21.98 -1.86 25.30
C GLY A 410 -21.37 -1.02 26.42
N ASP A 411 -20.59 0.01 26.08
CA ASP A 411 -19.81 0.80 27.05
C ASP A 411 -20.36 2.20 27.29
N LEU A 412 -20.23 2.68 28.54
CA LEU A 412 -20.55 4.06 28.93
C LEU A 412 -19.29 4.93 28.93
N PRO A 413 -19.37 6.21 28.52
CA PRO A 413 -18.21 7.10 28.53
C PRO A 413 -17.80 7.53 29.95
N LEU A 414 -18.77 7.65 30.87
CA LEU A 414 -18.59 8.19 32.22
C LEU A 414 -19.28 7.32 33.28
N THR A 415 -18.71 7.30 34.50
CA THR A 415 -19.39 6.71 35.65
C THR A 415 -20.44 7.67 36.20
N GLY A 416 -21.72 7.30 36.14
CA GLY A 416 -22.83 8.09 36.69
C GLY A 416 -23.01 9.47 36.04
N ALA A 417 -22.67 9.58 34.74
CA ALA A 417 -22.69 10.84 33.99
C ALA A 417 -21.87 11.98 34.64
N ASP A 418 -20.81 11.64 35.38
CA ASP A 418 -19.94 12.61 36.06
C ASP A 418 -18.67 12.86 35.23
N PRO A 419 -18.44 14.08 34.69
CA PRO A 419 -17.26 14.38 33.88
C PRO A 419 -15.91 14.25 34.59
N ASP A 420 -15.88 14.24 35.93
CA ASP A 420 -14.66 13.95 36.69
C ASP A 420 -14.32 12.45 36.73
N LYS A 421 -15.20 11.58 36.20
CA LYS A 421 -15.06 10.12 36.25
C LYS A 421 -15.22 9.45 34.87
N PRO A 422 -14.31 9.72 33.91
CA PRO A 422 -14.19 8.90 32.70
C PRO A 422 -14.07 7.42 33.06
N LEU A 423 -14.87 6.58 32.41
CA LEU A 423 -14.90 5.15 32.69
C LEU A 423 -13.88 4.43 31.80
N THR A 424 -12.79 3.94 32.41
CA THR A 424 -11.72 3.22 31.70
C THR A 424 -11.41 1.86 32.30
N THR A 425 -10.95 0.93 31.48
CA THR A 425 -10.50 -0.42 31.85
C THR A 425 -9.01 -0.61 31.55
N PRO A 426 -8.30 -1.53 32.24
CA PRO A 426 -6.93 -1.88 31.86
C PRO A 426 -6.90 -2.83 30.65
N GLY A 427 -6.26 -2.42 29.57
CA GLY A 427 -6.11 -3.20 28.33
C GLY A 427 -6.67 -2.44 27.13
N SER A 428 -6.78 -3.11 25.99
CA SER A 428 -7.45 -2.57 24.79
C SER A 428 -7.91 -3.66 23.81
N ASP A 429 -8.16 -4.89 24.29
CA ASP A 429 -8.52 -6.03 23.45
C ASP A 429 -10.02 -6.01 23.12
N PRO A 430 -10.43 -5.71 21.87
CA PRO A 430 -11.86 -5.59 21.51
C PRO A 430 -12.63 -6.90 21.62
N SER A 431 -11.97 -8.05 21.75
CA SER A 431 -12.61 -9.34 21.98
C SER A 431 -12.92 -9.59 23.46
N ASN A 432 -12.42 -8.74 24.35
CA ASN A 432 -12.55 -8.87 25.79
C ASN A 432 -13.15 -7.60 26.41
N GLY A 433 -14.46 -7.63 26.69
CA GLY A 433 -15.17 -6.48 27.30
C GLY A 433 -14.71 -6.09 28.71
N ALA A 434 -13.83 -6.85 29.36
CA ALA A 434 -13.18 -6.43 30.61
C ALA A 434 -11.91 -5.58 30.36
N GLN A 435 -11.42 -5.53 29.12
CA GLN A 435 -10.22 -4.82 28.69
C GLN A 435 -10.49 -3.76 27.62
N TYR A 436 -11.72 -3.58 27.16
CA TYR A 436 -12.06 -2.66 26.09
C TYR A 436 -13.24 -1.81 26.50
N ASP A 437 -13.02 -0.50 26.54
CA ASP A 437 -14.02 0.47 26.97
C ASP A 437 -14.39 1.48 25.87
N TYR A 438 -15.26 2.44 26.23
CA TYR A 438 -15.69 3.52 25.36
C TYR A 438 -14.51 4.32 24.77
N TRP A 439 -13.49 4.59 25.58
CA TRP A 439 -12.34 5.40 25.20
C TRP A 439 -11.34 4.59 24.38
N ASP A 440 -11.26 3.28 24.54
CA ASP A 440 -10.49 2.42 23.62
C ASP A 440 -11.15 2.36 22.24
N HIS A 441 -12.49 2.43 22.18
CA HIS A 441 -13.19 2.60 20.92
C HIS A 441 -12.92 3.97 20.27
N ALA A 442 -12.91 5.05 21.05
CA ALA A 442 -12.51 6.37 20.55
C ALA A 442 -11.06 6.41 20.05
N ASP A 443 -10.15 5.73 20.74
CA ASP A 443 -8.76 5.55 20.32
C ASP A 443 -8.68 4.85 18.96
N TYR A 444 -9.37 3.72 18.81
CA TYR A 444 -9.45 2.99 17.54
C TYR A 444 -9.97 3.87 16.39
N VAL A 445 -11.02 4.66 16.62
CA VAL A 445 -11.59 5.55 15.61
C VAL A 445 -10.57 6.61 15.18
N ILE A 446 -9.90 7.26 16.13
CA ILE A 446 -8.92 8.32 15.84
C ILE A 446 -7.70 7.77 15.12
N ASP A 447 -7.20 6.61 15.53
CA ASP A 447 -6.01 5.98 14.96
C ASP A 447 -6.31 5.42 13.56
N LEU A 448 -7.50 4.87 13.34
CA LEU A 448 -7.96 4.46 12.01
C LEU A 448 -8.18 5.65 11.08
N ALA A 449 -8.75 6.76 11.58
CA ALA A 449 -8.81 8.00 10.80
C ALA A 449 -7.40 8.44 10.39
N ALA A 450 -6.43 8.39 11.32
CA ALA A 450 -5.05 8.76 11.05
C ALA A 450 -4.41 7.89 9.96
N SER A 451 -4.65 6.57 9.97
CA SER A 451 -4.10 5.63 8.98
C SER A 451 -4.69 5.84 7.58
N LEU A 452 -5.92 6.36 7.50
CA LEU A 452 -6.60 6.72 6.26
C LEU A 452 -6.31 8.16 5.80
N GLY A 453 -5.41 8.88 6.48
CA GLY A 453 -5.08 10.27 6.14
C GLY A 453 -6.13 11.30 6.57
N LEU A 454 -7.06 10.93 7.44
CA LEU A 454 -8.14 11.77 7.95
C LEU A 454 -7.76 12.42 9.28
N TYR A 455 -8.23 13.66 9.45
CA TYR A 455 -8.23 14.37 10.71
C TYR A 455 -9.56 14.22 11.43
N VAL A 456 -9.53 14.26 12.75
CA VAL A 456 -10.71 14.26 13.59
C VAL A 456 -10.88 15.65 14.21
N ALA A 457 -11.92 16.35 13.80
CA ALA A 457 -12.41 17.52 14.51
C ALA A 457 -13.22 17.06 15.72
N LEU A 458 -12.52 16.90 16.85
CA LEU A 458 -13.04 16.27 18.05
C LEU A 458 -13.67 17.30 18.97
N LEU A 459 -14.98 17.20 19.17
CA LEU A 459 -15.65 17.89 20.26
C LEU A 459 -15.47 17.08 21.55
N PRO A 460 -14.89 17.65 22.62
CA PRO A 460 -14.82 16.95 23.90
C PRO A 460 -16.21 16.57 24.43
N THR A 461 -17.22 17.39 24.14
CA THR A 461 -18.61 17.15 24.58
C THR A 461 -19.56 18.00 23.75
N TRP A 462 -20.79 17.53 23.58
CA TRP A 462 -21.86 18.35 23.01
C TRP A 462 -22.26 19.47 23.98
N GLY A 463 -22.70 20.62 23.43
CA GLY A 463 -22.95 21.83 24.22
C GLY A 463 -24.10 21.69 25.22
N LYS A 464 -25.03 20.74 25.02
CA LYS A 464 -26.13 20.48 25.97
C LYS A 464 -25.62 20.08 27.37
N TYR A 465 -24.46 19.44 27.46
CA TYR A 465 -23.89 19.03 28.74
C TYR A 465 -23.18 20.19 29.44
N ILE A 466 -22.66 21.15 28.68
CA ILE A 466 -21.95 22.31 29.23
C ILE A 466 -22.93 23.44 29.61
N ILE A 467 -23.87 23.77 28.75
CA ILE A 467 -24.71 24.97 28.88
C ILE A 467 -26.04 24.61 29.53
N ASP A 468 -26.21 24.93 30.81
CA ASP A 468 -27.51 24.79 31.49
C ASP A 468 -28.57 25.69 30.82
N ASN A 469 -29.70 25.08 30.41
CA ASN A 469 -30.85 25.78 29.85
C ASN A 469 -32.15 25.47 30.61
N SER A 470 -32.07 25.00 31.86
CA SER A 470 -33.22 24.62 32.68
C SER A 470 -34.29 25.71 32.82
N GLY A 471 -33.95 26.97 32.58
CA GLY A 471 -34.87 28.12 32.52
C GLY A 471 -35.34 28.55 31.11
N SER A 472 -35.07 27.77 30.06
CA SER A 472 -35.43 28.13 28.67
C SER A 472 -36.93 27.99 28.40
N PRO A 473 -37.62 29.04 27.93
CA PRO A 473 -39.02 28.93 27.50
C PRO A 473 -39.17 28.40 26.06
N TYR A 474 -38.06 28.24 25.31
CA TYR A 474 -38.08 27.94 23.87
C TYR A 474 -37.56 26.54 23.50
N TYR A 475 -36.85 25.86 24.41
CA TYR A 475 -36.22 24.56 24.18
C TYR A 475 -36.56 23.61 25.32
N GLN A 476 -36.48 22.29 25.07
CA GLN A 476 -36.60 21.33 26.17
C GLN A 476 -35.56 21.64 27.25
N PRO A 477 -35.97 21.76 28.53
CA PRO A 477 -35.08 22.12 29.62
C PRO A 477 -34.19 20.93 30.01
N TYR A 478 -32.91 21.18 30.16
CA TYR A 478 -31.90 20.25 30.66
C TYR A 478 -30.90 21.00 31.55
N LYS A 479 -30.32 20.26 32.50
CA LYS A 479 -29.31 20.79 33.41
C LYS A 479 -27.93 20.40 32.91
N GLY A 480 -27.04 21.37 32.72
CA GLY A 480 -25.64 21.11 32.40
C GLY A 480 -24.96 20.31 33.53
N ILE A 481 -24.05 19.41 33.17
CA ILE A 481 -23.29 18.57 34.12
C ILE A 481 -21.90 19.16 34.44
N PHE A 482 -21.47 20.18 33.68
CA PHE A 482 -20.18 20.83 33.87
C PHE A 482 -20.26 22.05 34.79
N THR A 483 -19.35 22.09 35.78
CA THR A 483 -18.91 23.31 36.47
C THR A 483 -17.56 23.76 35.88
N ASN A 484 -17.06 24.93 36.28
CA ASN A 484 -15.73 25.39 35.86
C ASN A 484 -14.62 24.37 36.16
N ALA A 485 -14.63 23.78 37.36
CA ALA A 485 -13.66 22.76 37.76
C ALA A 485 -13.78 21.50 36.90
N LYS A 486 -15.01 21.02 36.67
CA LYS A 486 -15.26 19.83 35.84
C LYS A 486 -14.86 20.04 34.38
N ALA A 487 -15.11 21.23 33.84
CA ALA A 487 -14.73 21.58 32.47
C ALA A 487 -13.21 21.56 32.30
N TYR A 488 -12.48 22.14 33.26
CA TYR A 488 -11.03 22.08 33.31
C TYR A 488 -10.51 20.64 33.46
N ASN A 489 -11.00 19.89 34.44
CA ASN A 489 -10.54 18.53 34.74
C ASN A 489 -10.74 17.58 33.55
N PHE A 490 -11.94 17.60 32.96
CA PHE A 490 -12.25 16.75 31.82
C PHE A 490 -11.44 17.15 30.58
N GLY A 491 -11.30 18.46 30.31
CA GLY A 491 -10.43 18.97 29.25
C GLY A 491 -8.97 18.51 29.42
N LYS A 492 -8.45 18.56 30.65
CA LYS A 492 -7.10 18.09 30.96
C LYS A 492 -6.95 16.58 30.76
N TRP A 493 -7.91 15.81 31.24
CA TRP A 493 -7.90 14.35 31.10
C TRP A 493 -7.94 13.92 29.63
N ILE A 494 -8.88 14.44 28.84
CA ILE A 494 -9.04 14.03 27.44
C ILE A 494 -7.84 14.47 26.59
N ALA A 495 -7.28 15.67 26.83
CA ALA A 495 -6.05 16.07 26.16
C ALA A 495 -4.86 15.19 26.55
N SER A 496 -4.74 14.78 27.82
CA SER A 496 -3.64 13.89 28.25
C SER A 496 -3.68 12.54 27.52
N ARG A 497 -4.88 12.01 27.23
CA ARG A 497 -5.03 10.78 26.44
C ARG A 497 -4.67 10.96 24.95
N TYR A 498 -4.85 12.17 24.42
CA TYR A 498 -4.78 12.44 22.99
C TYR A 498 -3.66 13.41 22.55
N ALA A 499 -2.79 13.85 23.46
CA ALA A 499 -1.74 14.85 23.20
C ALA A 499 -0.78 14.46 22.05
N ASN A 500 -0.52 13.16 21.91
CA ASN A 500 0.39 12.62 20.89
C ASN A 500 -0.30 12.29 19.56
N ARG A 501 -1.63 12.34 19.48
CA ARG A 501 -2.37 12.13 18.22
C ARG A 501 -2.40 13.43 17.44
N SER A 502 -1.61 13.45 16.38
CA SER A 502 -1.36 14.65 15.59
C SER A 502 -2.51 14.98 14.63
N ASN A 503 -3.37 14.02 14.29
CA ASN A 503 -4.53 14.19 13.42
C ASN A 503 -5.79 14.73 14.13
N ILE A 504 -5.66 15.39 15.28
CA ILE A 504 -6.79 15.97 16.01
C ILE A 504 -6.85 17.49 15.83
N VAL A 505 -8.05 18.02 15.67
CA VAL A 505 -8.39 19.42 15.86
C VAL A 505 -9.41 19.52 16.98
N TRP A 506 -9.14 20.32 18.01
CA TRP A 506 -10.08 20.48 19.12
C TRP A 506 -11.18 21.46 18.74
N VAL A 507 -12.43 21.05 18.88
CA VAL A 507 -13.57 21.95 18.64
C VAL A 507 -14.41 22.00 19.91
N LEU A 508 -14.40 23.13 20.61
CA LEU A 508 -15.19 23.26 21.84
C LEU A 508 -16.64 23.65 21.50
N GLY A 509 -17.55 23.61 22.47
CA GLY A 509 -18.94 24.05 22.26
C GLY A 509 -19.88 22.91 21.88
N GLY A 510 -20.59 23.05 20.76
CA GLY A 510 -21.58 22.07 20.28
C GLY A 510 -23.01 22.61 20.27
N ASP A 511 -23.35 23.40 19.24
CA ASP A 511 -24.71 23.88 18.95
C ASP A 511 -25.42 24.62 20.11
N ARG A 512 -24.68 25.27 21.02
CA ARG A 512 -25.29 26.05 22.12
C ARG A 512 -24.59 27.39 22.31
N ALA A 513 -25.38 28.44 22.49
CA ALA A 513 -24.88 29.79 22.69
C ALA A 513 -24.37 30.00 24.14
N PRO A 514 -23.11 30.42 24.34
CA PRO A 514 -22.61 30.84 25.64
C PRO A 514 -22.95 32.32 25.88
N ASP A 515 -24.25 32.61 26.01
CA ASP A 515 -24.83 33.96 26.09
C ASP A 515 -24.46 34.74 27.36
N THR A 516 -24.06 34.07 28.45
CA THR A 516 -23.59 34.70 29.70
C THR A 516 -22.09 34.54 29.92
N ASP A 517 -21.49 35.43 30.73
CA ASP A 517 -20.06 35.32 31.08
C ASP A 517 -19.73 34.02 31.82
N ALA A 518 -20.64 33.54 32.67
CA ALA A 518 -20.48 32.26 33.35
C ALA A 518 -20.37 31.08 32.36
N LYS A 519 -21.21 31.08 31.32
CA LYS A 519 -21.18 30.08 30.24
C LYS A 519 -19.92 30.19 29.38
N ARG A 520 -19.48 31.41 29.06
CA ARG A 520 -18.21 31.65 28.36
C ARG A 520 -17.02 31.16 29.19
N GLN A 521 -17.08 31.33 30.51
CA GLN A 521 -16.02 30.87 31.40
C GLN A 521 -15.90 29.34 31.43
N LEU A 522 -16.99 28.58 31.36
CA LEU A 522 -16.94 27.12 31.25
C LEU A 522 -16.13 26.66 30.02
N ILE A 523 -16.36 27.29 28.87
CA ILE A 523 -15.62 27.00 27.63
C ILE A 523 -14.13 27.33 27.78
N ARG A 524 -13.81 28.49 28.37
CA ARG A 524 -12.42 28.88 28.66
C ARG A 524 -11.72 27.92 29.61
N GLN A 525 -12.43 27.41 30.62
CA GLN A 525 -11.87 26.42 31.54
C GLN A 525 -11.59 25.10 30.84
N MET A 526 -12.47 24.65 29.93
CA MET A 526 -12.19 23.48 29.11
C MET A 526 -11.00 23.69 28.16
N ALA A 527 -10.90 24.87 27.53
CA ALA A 527 -9.75 25.22 26.68
C ALA A 527 -8.43 25.23 27.47
N GLN A 528 -8.45 25.78 28.69
CA GLN A 528 -7.30 25.76 29.59
C GLN A 528 -6.95 24.32 30.01
N GLY A 529 -7.95 23.50 30.34
CA GLY A 529 -7.76 22.09 30.65
C GLY A 529 -7.06 21.36 29.50
N LEU A 530 -7.55 21.53 28.27
CA LEU A 530 -6.92 20.94 27.08
C LEU A 530 -5.45 21.35 26.94
N ALA A 531 -5.12 22.63 27.17
CA ALA A 531 -3.74 23.11 27.12
C ALA A 531 -2.86 22.46 28.21
N ASP A 532 -3.34 22.43 29.45
CA ASP A 532 -2.62 21.87 30.60
C ASP A 532 -2.51 20.33 30.55
N GLY A 533 -3.35 19.68 29.75
CA GLY A 533 -3.27 18.25 29.43
C GLY A 533 -2.32 17.93 28.27
N GLY A 534 -1.58 18.90 27.74
CA GLY A 534 -0.64 18.68 26.62
C GLY A 534 -1.29 18.76 25.23
N GLY A 535 -2.53 19.24 25.12
CA GLY A 535 -3.22 19.43 23.84
C GLY A 535 -2.65 20.62 23.05
N THR A 536 -1.58 20.38 22.30
CA THR A 536 -0.89 21.39 21.47
C THR A 536 -1.56 21.65 20.12
N GLN A 537 -2.54 20.82 19.74
CA GLN A 537 -3.28 20.97 18.49
C GLN A 537 -4.12 22.26 18.47
N ILE A 538 -4.40 22.76 17.26
CA ILE A 538 -5.23 23.96 17.06
C ILE A 538 -6.66 23.73 17.57
N LYS A 539 -7.30 24.83 17.98
CA LYS A 539 -8.61 24.82 18.63
C LYS A 539 -9.58 25.78 17.96
N SER A 540 -10.85 25.42 17.95
CA SER A 540 -11.96 26.24 17.50
C SER A 540 -13.18 26.06 18.42
N PHE A 541 -14.30 26.68 18.09
CA PHE A 541 -15.57 26.58 18.79
C PHE A 541 -16.71 26.37 17.81
N HIS A 542 -17.47 25.29 17.97
CA HIS A 542 -18.70 25.03 17.22
C HIS A 542 -19.89 25.79 17.86
N PRO A 543 -20.42 26.84 17.19
CA PRO A 543 -21.47 27.70 17.73
C PRO A 543 -22.87 27.10 17.56
N MET A 544 -23.90 27.84 17.99
CA MET A 544 -25.32 27.55 17.72
C MET A 544 -25.71 27.97 16.29
N GLY A 545 -26.77 27.38 15.74
CA GLY A 545 -27.33 27.76 14.44
C GLY A 545 -27.53 29.26 14.25
N GLY A 546 -27.04 29.77 13.12
CA GLY A 546 -27.08 31.18 12.74
C GLY A 546 -26.05 32.06 13.48
N LYS A 547 -25.11 31.47 14.22
CA LYS A 547 -24.11 32.19 15.02
C LYS A 547 -22.69 31.80 14.65
N SER A 548 -21.76 32.74 14.84
CA SER A 548 -20.32 32.47 14.72
C SER A 548 -19.63 32.46 16.07
N SER A 549 -18.65 31.58 16.22
CA SER A 549 -17.68 31.60 17.34
C SER A 549 -17.04 32.97 17.57
N SER A 550 -16.92 33.77 16.51
CA SER A 550 -16.34 35.10 16.55
C SER A 550 -17.17 36.08 17.41
N GLU A 551 -18.46 35.81 17.63
CA GLU A 551 -19.33 36.63 18.50
C GLU A 551 -18.85 36.64 19.95
N TRP A 552 -18.14 35.60 20.41
CA TRP A 552 -17.74 35.45 21.81
C TRP A 552 -16.24 35.30 22.03
N PHE A 553 -15.54 34.60 21.15
CA PHE A 553 -14.17 34.13 21.43
C PHE A 553 -13.12 34.64 20.43
N HIS A 554 -13.48 35.56 19.52
CA HIS A 554 -12.57 36.03 18.48
C HIS A 554 -11.24 36.57 19.04
N ASN A 555 -11.29 37.26 20.19
CA ASN A 555 -10.11 37.84 20.84
C ASN A 555 -9.44 36.91 21.85
N ASP A 556 -10.02 35.74 22.14
CA ASP A 556 -9.40 34.78 23.04
C ASP A 556 -8.19 34.12 22.34
N ALA A 557 -7.07 34.02 23.05
CA ALA A 557 -5.81 33.49 22.50
C ALA A 557 -5.88 31.99 22.16
N TRP A 558 -6.73 31.22 22.85
CA TRP A 558 -6.88 29.79 22.62
C TRP A 558 -7.62 29.48 21.31
N LEU A 559 -8.45 30.40 20.78
CA LEU A 559 -9.22 30.19 19.55
C LEU A 559 -8.30 30.45 18.33
N ASN A 560 -7.93 29.41 17.58
CA ASN A 560 -7.03 29.57 16.44
C ASN A 560 -7.75 30.01 15.16
N PHE A 561 -8.99 29.58 14.96
CA PHE A 561 -9.84 29.96 13.83
C PHE A 561 -11.31 30.02 14.24
N ASN A 562 -12.14 30.71 13.44
CA ASN A 562 -13.56 30.81 13.70
C ASN A 562 -14.32 29.72 12.93
N MET A 563 -15.32 29.12 13.57
CA MET A 563 -16.35 28.32 12.91
C MET A 563 -17.71 29.02 12.98
N TYR A 564 -18.52 28.77 11.95
CA TYR A 564 -19.86 29.29 11.76
C TYR A 564 -20.83 28.12 11.49
N GLN A 565 -22.00 28.14 12.10
CA GLN A 565 -23.10 27.22 11.79
C GLN A 565 -24.16 27.97 10.97
N SER A 566 -24.23 27.72 9.66
CA SER A 566 -25.17 28.39 8.77
C SER A 566 -26.50 27.66 8.56
N GLY A 567 -26.53 26.35 8.83
CA GLY A 567 -27.74 25.53 8.75
C GLY A 567 -28.75 25.83 9.87
N HIS A 568 -29.99 25.34 9.82
CA HIS A 568 -30.65 24.51 8.79
C HIS A 568 -31.99 25.14 8.37
N THR A 569 -32.12 26.46 8.48
CA THR A 569 -33.43 27.11 8.56
C THR A 569 -34.11 27.38 7.22
N SER A 570 -33.34 27.60 6.16
CA SER A 570 -33.90 27.94 4.84
C SER A 570 -32.97 27.63 3.69
N GLN A 571 -33.55 27.35 2.51
CA GLN A 571 -32.82 27.35 1.24
C GLN A 571 -32.28 28.75 0.94
N ASN A 572 -31.19 28.83 0.16
CA ASN A 572 -30.54 30.09 -0.23
C ASN A 572 -30.12 31.02 0.94
N TYR A 573 -30.02 30.49 2.17
CA TYR A 573 -29.50 31.25 3.30
C TYR A 573 -28.11 31.83 2.96
N PRO A 574 -27.88 33.16 3.12
CA PRO A 574 -26.68 33.83 2.66
C PRO A 574 -25.50 33.63 3.63
N ASN A 575 -25.03 32.40 3.75
CA ASN A 575 -23.94 32.01 4.67
C ASN A 575 -22.65 32.84 4.48
N TYR A 576 -22.39 33.29 3.26
CA TYR A 576 -21.26 34.16 2.93
C TYR A 576 -21.20 35.48 3.74
N ASN A 577 -22.33 36.00 4.24
CA ASN A 577 -22.33 37.27 4.97
C ASN A 577 -21.51 37.18 6.26
N VAL A 578 -21.68 36.09 7.02
CA VAL A 578 -20.95 35.86 8.27
C VAL A 578 -19.48 35.56 7.97
N ILE A 579 -19.21 34.78 6.92
CA ILE A 579 -17.83 34.50 6.49
C ILE A 579 -17.08 35.79 6.12
N VAL A 580 -17.69 36.68 5.33
CA VAL A 580 -17.08 37.98 4.98
C VAL A 580 -16.85 38.83 6.23
N ALA A 581 -17.84 38.88 7.13
CA ALA A 581 -17.73 39.64 8.37
C ALA A 581 -16.54 39.13 9.21
N ASP A 582 -16.41 37.82 9.39
CA ASP A 582 -15.34 37.20 10.18
C ASP A 582 -13.97 37.28 9.51
N TYR A 583 -13.92 37.13 8.18
CA TYR A 583 -12.72 37.40 7.39
C TYR A 583 -12.28 38.87 7.54
N GLY A 584 -13.20 39.81 7.76
CA GLY A 584 -12.89 41.22 7.99
C GLY A 584 -12.37 41.56 9.40
N ARG A 585 -12.42 40.62 10.36
CA ARG A 585 -12.10 40.92 11.76
C ARG A 585 -10.59 40.99 12.05
N THR A 586 -10.29 41.64 13.17
CA THR A 586 -8.96 41.76 13.75
C THR A 586 -8.97 41.29 15.22
N PRO A 587 -7.97 40.52 15.69
CA PRO A 587 -6.83 40.01 14.93
C PRO A 587 -7.23 39.03 13.83
N VAL A 588 -6.46 38.99 12.74
CA VAL A 588 -6.77 38.12 11.60
C VAL A 588 -6.75 36.65 12.04
N LYS A 589 -7.85 35.94 11.79
CA LYS A 589 -7.99 34.49 12.02
C LYS A 589 -8.68 33.83 10.82
N PRO A 590 -8.39 32.55 10.53
CA PRO A 590 -9.14 31.80 9.52
C PRO A 590 -10.61 31.68 9.94
N VAL A 591 -11.50 31.46 8.98
CA VAL A 591 -12.92 31.19 9.21
C VAL A 591 -13.41 30.07 8.29
N GLN A 592 -14.39 29.28 8.74
CA GLN A 592 -15.16 28.40 7.86
C GLN A 592 -16.62 28.23 8.29
N ASP A 593 -17.45 27.72 7.37
CA ASP A 593 -18.79 27.21 7.65
C ASP A 593 -18.67 25.71 7.96
N ASP A 594 -18.93 25.37 9.21
CA ASP A 594 -18.63 24.07 9.83
C ASP A 594 -19.86 23.17 9.98
N GLU A 595 -21.05 23.77 9.94
CA GLU A 595 -22.33 23.05 9.95
C GLU A 595 -23.32 23.85 9.09
N PRO A 596 -23.22 23.71 7.75
CA PRO A 596 -24.18 24.28 6.83
C PRO A 596 -25.44 23.41 6.79
N ARG A 597 -26.39 23.78 5.92
CA ARG A 597 -27.52 22.92 5.59
C ARG A 597 -27.07 21.53 5.10
N TYR A 598 -27.53 20.49 5.79
CA TYR A 598 -27.24 19.09 5.47
C TYR A 598 -28.10 18.55 4.33
N GLU A 599 -27.47 17.81 3.40
CA GLU A 599 -28.18 17.11 2.32
C GLU A 599 -29.25 16.18 2.89
N ASN A 600 -30.40 16.14 2.25
CA ASN A 600 -31.58 15.38 2.65
C ASN A 600 -32.20 15.76 4.00
N ALA A 601 -31.58 16.57 4.86
CA ALA A 601 -32.23 16.98 6.11
C ALA A 601 -33.50 17.80 5.84
N GLY A 602 -34.53 17.60 6.67
CA GLY A 602 -35.72 18.46 6.67
C GLY A 602 -35.35 19.92 6.93
N ILE A 603 -36.00 20.87 6.27
CA ILE A 603 -35.79 22.30 6.54
C ILE A 603 -36.31 22.61 7.95
N ASN A 604 -35.46 23.22 8.79
CA ASN A 604 -35.66 23.30 10.25
C ASN A 604 -35.76 21.94 10.96
N PHE A 605 -35.15 20.89 10.40
CA PHE A 605 -35.28 19.51 10.85
C PHE A 605 -36.74 19.01 10.88
N ASP A 606 -37.60 19.56 10.01
CA ASP A 606 -38.96 19.08 9.76
C ASP A 606 -39.16 18.88 8.26
N SER A 607 -39.23 17.63 7.83
CA SER A 607 -39.34 17.23 6.43
C SER A 607 -40.62 17.72 5.76
N LYS A 608 -41.64 18.14 6.53
CA LYS A 608 -42.85 18.79 5.99
C LYS A 608 -42.57 20.14 5.35
N ASN A 609 -41.47 20.79 5.74
CA ASN A 609 -41.00 22.03 5.12
C ASN A 609 -40.21 21.80 3.82
N GLY A 610 -40.05 20.54 3.39
CA GLY A 610 -39.15 20.14 2.31
C GLY A 610 -37.77 19.73 2.84
N ARG A 611 -36.89 19.29 1.93
CA ARG A 611 -35.55 18.80 2.24
C ARG A 611 -34.50 19.54 1.43
N PHE A 612 -33.30 19.66 1.99
CA PHE A 612 -32.15 20.21 1.25
C PHE A 612 -31.65 19.24 0.19
N THR A 613 -31.28 19.80 -0.96
CA THR A 613 -30.86 19.07 -2.15
C THR A 613 -29.33 19.11 -2.32
N PRO A 614 -28.75 18.26 -3.20
CA PRO A 614 -27.33 18.37 -3.58
C PRO A 614 -26.92 19.80 -4.00
N TYR A 615 -27.82 20.52 -4.68
CA TYR A 615 -27.59 21.90 -5.09
C TYR A 615 -27.47 22.86 -3.91
N ASP A 616 -28.34 22.73 -2.90
CA ASP A 616 -28.32 23.59 -1.72
C ASP A 616 -26.98 23.49 -0.97
N VAL A 617 -26.44 22.27 -0.90
CA VAL A 617 -25.14 21.97 -0.28
C VAL A 617 -23.99 22.54 -1.10
N ARG A 618 -23.94 22.30 -2.42
CA ARG A 618 -22.91 22.92 -3.29
C ARG A 618 -22.94 24.44 -3.19
N GLN A 619 -24.13 25.05 -3.24
CA GLN A 619 -24.26 26.49 -3.11
C GLN A 619 -23.68 27.00 -1.78
N ALA A 620 -23.96 26.34 -0.65
CA ALA A 620 -23.38 26.71 0.64
C ALA A 620 -21.84 26.62 0.63
N ALA A 621 -21.30 25.53 0.06
CA ALA A 621 -19.86 25.30 -0.05
C ALA A 621 -19.16 26.41 -0.84
N TYR A 622 -19.58 26.65 -2.08
CA TYR A 622 -18.93 27.64 -2.96
C TYR A 622 -19.14 29.08 -2.47
N TRP A 623 -20.32 29.41 -1.91
CA TRP A 623 -20.54 30.73 -1.30
C TRP A 623 -19.62 30.98 -0.10
N SER A 624 -19.46 29.99 0.78
CA SER A 624 -18.57 30.09 1.94
C SER A 624 -17.10 30.20 1.51
N VAL A 625 -16.62 29.27 0.68
CA VAL A 625 -15.22 29.22 0.24
C VAL A 625 -14.84 30.50 -0.52
N PHE A 626 -15.67 30.96 -1.45
CA PHE A 626 -15.39 32.18 -2.24
C PHE A 626 -15.64 33.46 -1.41
N ALA A 627 -16.26 33.36 -0.25
CA ALA A 627 -16.34 34.45 0.72
C ALA A 627 -15.09 34.61 1.58
N GLY A 628 -14.19 33.64 1.57
CA GLY A 628 -12.92 33.70 2.28
C GLY A 628 -12.66 32.51 3.21
N SER A 629 -13.58 31.54 3.28
CA SER A 629 -13.36 30.36 4.13
C SER A 629 -12.14 29.55 3.69
N PHE A 630 -11.38 29.02 4.64
CA PHE A 630 -10.21 28.17 4.33
C PHE A 630 -10.58 26.76 3.89
N GLY A 631 -11.83 26.36 4.09
CA GLY A 631 -12.39 25.07 3.72
C GLY A 631 -13.90 25.07 3.88
N HIS A 632 -14.49 23.89 3.96
CA HIS A 632 -15.92 23.68 4.17
C HIS A 632 -16.19 22.31 4.79
N THR A 633 -17.22 22.22 5.63
CA THR A 633 -17.75 20.94 6.11
C THR A 633 -19.09 20.63 5.45
N TYR A 634 -19.22 19.42 4.94
CA TYR A 634 -20.45 18.82 4.48
C TYR A 634 -21.16 18.08 5.61
N GLY A 635 -22.48 17.96 5.52
CA GLY A 635 -23.19 16.92 6.28
C GLY A 635 -24.47 16.47 5.59
N HIS A 636 -25.02 15.37 6.08
CA HIS A 636 -26.21 14.71 5.54
C HIS A 636 -27.17 14.36 6.68
N GLY A 637 -28.48 14.58 6.48
CA GLY A 637 -29.54 14.33 7.47
C GLY A 637 -29.47 12.96 8.14
N SER A 638 -29.13 11.93 7.36
CA SER A 638 -28.94 10.55 7.86
C SER A 638 -27.55 10.26 8.45
N ILE A 639 -26.48 10.89 7.99
CA ILE A 639 -25.10 10.54 8.38
C ILE A 639 -24.75 11.14 9.75
N TRP A 640 -25.09 12.41 9.98
CA TRP A 640 -24.72 13.10 11.23
C TRP A 640 -25.19 12.34 12.48
N GLN A 641 -26.34 11.68 12.37
CA GLN A 641 -26.98 10.91 13.42
C GLN A 641 -26.85 9.38 13.27
N MET A 642 -26.14 8.88 12.25
CA MET A 642 -26.02 7.44 11.98
C MET A 642 -27.38 6.71 11.89
N CYS A 643 -28.28 7.24 11.06
CA CYS A 643 -29.61 6.68 10.82
C CYS A 643 -29.56 5.23 10.32
N ALA A 644 -30.31 4.35 10.95
CA ALA A 644 -30.48 2.95 10.55
C ALA A 644 -31.91 2.51 10.89
N PRO A 645 -32.39 1.34 10.42
CA PRO A 645 -33.70 0.83 10.82
C PRO A 645 -33.89 0.87 12.34
N GLY A 646 -35.01 1.45 12.80
CA GLY A 646 -35.28 1.68 14.24
C GLY A 646 -34.61 2.93 14.85
N ARG A 647 -33.78 3.66 14.09
CA ARG A 647 -33.05 4.88 14.50
C ARG A 647 -33.22 6.05 13.50
N MET A 648 -34.35 6.10 12.79
CA MET A 648 -34.64 7.10 11.75
C MET A 648 -35.37 8.31 12.34
N ALA A 649 -34.68 9.40 12.68
CA ALA A 649 -35.33 10.62 13.15
C ALA A 649 -35.76 11.49 11.96
N ASP A 650 -37.03 11.43 11.57
CA ASP A 650 -37.63 12.10 10.39
C ASP A 650 -36.93 11.83 9.03
N GLU A 651 -35.84 11.06 8.99
CA GLU A 651 -35.11 10.72 7.78
C GLU A 651 -35.67 9.48 7.07
N ASN A 652 -35.46 9.42 5.76
CA ASN A 652 -35.99 8.39 4.87
C ASN A 652 -34.91 7.49 4.22
N VAL A 653 -33.64 7.70 4.52
CA VAL A 653 -32.52 6.89 4.02
C VAL A 653 -31.56 6.56 5.17
N THR A 654 -30.88 5.42 5.08
CA THR A 654 -29.90 5.00 6.08
C THR A 654 -28.58 5.76 5.91
N TRP A 655 -27.73 5.75 6.93
CA TRP A 655 -26.42 6.38 6.86
C TRP A 655 -25.51 5.68 5.83
N TYR A 656 -25.59 4.35 5.71
CA TYR A 656 -24.78 3.58 4.77
C TYR A 656 -25.25 3.73 3.32
N ASP A 657 -26.54 3.94 3.07
CA ASP A 657 -27.03 4.31 1.73
C ASP A 657 -26.63 5.76 1.38
N ALA A 658 -26.68 6.66 2.37
CA ALA A 658 -26.32 8.06 2.22
C ALA A 658 -24.82 8.30 1.94
N LEU A 659 -23.96 7.31 2.12
CA LEU A 659 -22.54 7.42 1.73
C LEU A 659 -22.37 7.71 0.22
N ASN A 660 -23.35 7.30 -0.59
CA ASN A 660 -23.38 7.53 -2.04
C ASN A 660 -24.27 8.73 -2.43
N ALA A 661 -24.64 9.58 -1.46
CA ALA A 661 -25.44 10.77 -1.74
C ALA A 661 -24.72 11.69 -2.72
N GLN A 662 -25.49 12.28 -3.64
CA GLN A 662 -24.93 13.02 -4.77
C GLN A 662 -24.16 14.26 -4.31
N GLY A 663 -24.69 15.02 -3.35
CA GLY A 663 -24.02 16.22 -2.83
C GLY A 663 -22.72 15.86 -2.12
N ARG A 664 -22.71 14.77 -1.33
CA ARG A 664 -21.51 14.24 -0.67
C ARG A 664 -20.37 13.99 -1.66
N ILE A 665 -20.62 13.21 -2.73
CA ILE A 665 -19.62 12.87 -3.76
C ILE A 665 -19.11 14.12 -4.48
N GLN A 666 -19.93 15.17 -4.60
CA GLN A 666 -19.57 16.42 -5.27
C GLN A 666 -18.63 17.32 -4.47
N MET A 667 -18.51 17.12 -3.15
CA MET A 667 -17.69 17.96 -2.28
C MET A 667 -16.20 17.94 -2.66
N LYS A 668 -15.70 16.82 -3.19
CA LYS A 668 -14.32 16.74 -3.69
C LYS A 668 -14.01 17.79 -4.76
N TYR A 669 -15.01 18.20 -5.54
CA TYR A 669 -14.82 19.14 -6.65
C TYR A 669 -14.55 20.57 -6.19
N VAL A 670 -15.04 21.01 -5.03
CA VAL A 670 -14.67 22.34 -4.49
C VAL A 670 -13.20 22.34 -4.04
N ARG A 671 -12.77 21.26 -3.38
CA ARG A 671 -11.37 21.10 -2.95
C ARG A 671 -10.43 21.06 -4.15
N ARG A 672 -10.69 20.20 -5.14
CA ARG A 672 -9.87 20.11 -6.37
C ARG A 672 -9.73 21.44 -7.09
N LEU A 673 -10.84 22.17 -7.26
CA LEU A 673 -10.81 23.47 -7.90
C LEU A 673 -9.87 24.42 -7.15
N ILE A 674 -10.03 24.51 -5.83
CA ILE A 674 -9.28 25.45 -5.00
C ILE A 674 -7.80 25.07 -4.91
N GLU A 675 -7.47 23.78 -4.78
CA GLU A 675 -6.10 23.28 -4.73
C GLU A 675 -5.41 23.33 -6.11
N SER A 676 -6.15 23.43 -7.22
CA SER A 676 -5.57 23.56 -8.57
C SER A 676 -4.89 24.91 -8.84
N ARG A 677 -4.99 25.88 -7.92
CA ARG A 677 -4.38 27.22 -8.04
C ARG A 677 -3.66 27.61 -6.73
N PRO A 678 -2.77 28.62 -6.74
CA PRO A 678 -2.06 29.06 -5.54
C PRO A 678 -2.99 29.39 -4.36
N PHE A 679 -3.07 28.47 -3.40
CA PHE A 679 -4.07 28.49 -2.33
C PHE A 679 -3.90 29.64 -1.34
N LEU A 680 -2.66 29.87 -0.88
CA LEU A 680 -2.37 30.74 0.27
C LEU A 680 -2.46 32.24 -0.04
N GLU A 681 -2.47 32.63 -1.32
CA GLU A 681 -2.63 34.03 -1.75
C GLU A 681 -4.07 34.41 -2.08
N ARG A 682 -5.02 33.47 -1.93
CA ARG A 682 -6.41 33.66 -2.30
C ARG A 682 -7.10 34.72 -1.42
N VAL A 683 -7.91 35.57 -2.05
CA VAL A 683 -8.75 36.58 -1.38
C VAL A 683 -10.17 36.59 -1.95
N PRO A 684 -11.21 36.88 -1.15
CA PRO A 684 -12.53 37.22 -1.69
C PRO A 684 -12.47 38.58 -2.40
N ASP A 685 -13.04 38.68 -3.61
CA ASP A 685 -13.05 39.95 -4.35
C ASP A 685 -14.32 40.10 -5.20
N GLN A 686 -15.36 40.71 -4.62
CA GLN A 686 -16.61 40.98 -5.33
C GLN A 686 -16.49 42.07 -6.40
N SER A 687 -15.38 42.84 -6.45
CA SER A 687 -15.15 43.83 -7.50
C SER A 687 -14.87 43.20 -8.87
N LEU A 688 -14.73 41.87 -8.94
CA LEU A 688 -14.63 41.10 -10.18
C LEU A 688 -15.88 41.17 -11.04
N VAL A 689 -17.06 41.48 -10.49
CA VAL A 689 -18.32 41.56 -11.25
C VAL A 689 -18.99 42.92 -11.10
N THR A 690 -19.65 43.40 -12.15
CA THR A 690 -20.38 44.69 -12.13
C THR A 690 -21.86 44.55 -11.79
N ASN A 691 -22.43 43.34 -11.95
CA ASN A 691 -23.85 43.05 -11.77
C ASN A 691 -24.07 41.95 -10.72
N ALA A 692 -23.57 42.16 -9.50
CA ALA A 692 -23.77 41.21 -8.41
C ALA A 692 -25.27 41.04 -8.11
N LEU A 693 -25.79 39.84 -8.34
CA LEU A 693 -27.17 39.48 -8.02
C LEU A 693 -27.33 39.13 -6.53
N THR A 694 -28.57 39.08 -6.06
CA THR A 694 -28.94 38.74 -4.67
C THR A 694 -29.81 37.49 -4.60
N GLY A 695 -30.09 36.98 -3.40
CA GLY A 695 -30.92 35.78 -3.20
C GLY A 695 -30.24 34.52 -3.75
N GLY A 696 -31.03 33.56 -4.24
CA GLY A 696 -30.49 32.29 -4.77
C GLY A 696 -29.65 32.44 -6.05
N ASP A 697 -29.65 33.61 -6.68
CA ASP A 697 -28.83 33.94 -7.86
C ASP A 697 -27.53 34.66 -7.49
N HIS A 698 -27.23 34.80 -6.19
CA HIS A 698 -26.04 35.53 -5.74
C HIS A 698 -24.75 34.98 -6.34
N ILE A 699 -23.97 35.90 -6.92
CA ILE A 699 -22.67 35.61 -7.54
C ILE A 699 -21.58 35.85 -6.51
N ARG A 700 -20.70 34.86 -6.33
CA ARG A 700 -19.57 34.95 -5.40
C ARG A 700 -18.25 34.80 -6.15
N CYS A 701 -17.29 35.62 -5.79
CA CYS A 701 -16.02 35.77 -6.50
C CYS A 701 -14.83 35.68 -5.54
N THR A 702 -13.77 35.00 -5.99
CA THR A 702 -12.47 34.94 -5.31
C THR A 702 -11.35 35.01 -6.35
N ARG A 703 -10.16 35.44 -5.95
CA ARG A 703 -8.98 35.45 -6.82
C ARG A 703 -7.69 35.29 -6.03
N GLY A 704 -6.63 34.89 -6.72
CA GLY A 704 -5.26 35.13 -6.28
C GLY A 704 -4.66 36.32 -7.03
N THR A 705 -3.34 36.26 -7.21
CA THR A 705 -2.58 37.23 -7.99
C THR A 705 -2.71 36.97 -9.49
N SER A 706 -2.81 35.71 -9.89
CA SER A 706 -2.75 35.29 -11.30
C SER A 706 -3.94 34.43 -11.75
N TYR A 707 -4.99 34.35 -10.96
CA TYR A 707 -6.20 33.61 -11.30
C TYR A 707 -7.42 34.21 -10.61
N ALA A 708 -8.60 34.06 -11.20
CA ALA A 708 -9.88 34.45 -10.61
C ALA A 708 -10.93 33.35 -10.82
N MET A 709 -11.85 33.21 -9.86
CA MET A 709 -12.93 32.24 -9.89
C MET A 709 -14.25 32.93 -9.52
N ILE A 710 -15.30 32.69 -10.32
CA ILE A 710 -16.62 33.30 -10.14
C ILE A 710 -17.69 32.21 -10.18
N TYR A 711 -18.37 31.97 -9.05
CA TYR A 711 -19.47 31.03 -8.92
C TYR A 711 -20.80 31.71 -9.22
N ALA A 712 -21.53 31.20 -10.21
CA ALA A 712 -22.79 31.76 -10.68
C ALA A 712 -23.68 30.72 -11.39
N ARG A 713 -24.97 31.03 -11.56
CA ARG A 713 -25.92 30.21 -12.34
C ARG A 713 -26.73 31.01 -13.38
N THR A 714 -26.33 32.25 -13.62
CA THR A 714 -26.93 33.21 -14.55
C THR A 714 -25.84 34.02 -15.24
N PRO A 715 -26.11 34.69 -16.37
CA PRO A 715 -25.12 35.51 -17.07
C PRO A 715 -24.62 36.69 -16.24
N PHE A 716 -23.33 37.01 -16.35
CA PHE A 716 -22.70 38.11 -15.62
C PHE A 716 -21.59 38.80 -16.40
N THR A 717 -21.21 39.99 -15.95
CA THR A 717 -20.12 40.78 -16.55
C THR A 717 -18.95 40.87 -15.58
N VAL A 718 -17.77 40.48 -16.06
CA VAL A 718 -16.51 40.50 -15.33
C VAL A 718 -15.76 41.80 -15.60
N ASN A 719 -15.22 42.42 -14.55
CA ASN A 719 -14.19 43.44 -14.62
C ASN A 719 -12.83 42.78 -14.86
N MET A 720 -12.33 42.83 -16.09
CA MET A 720 -11.04 42.28 -16.48
C MET A 720 -9.89 43.16 -15.94
N GLY A 721 -8.68 42.63 -15.88
CA GLY A 721 -7.49 43.34 -15.40
C GLY A 721 -7.33 43.33 -13.87
N LYS A 722 -8.10 42.51 -13.16
CA LYS A 722 -8.02 42.31 -11.70
C LYS A 722 -6.96 41.30 -11.26
N ILE A 723 -6.42 40.54 -12.21
CA ILE A 723 -5.33 39.56 -12.04
C ILE A 723 -4.19 39.89 -13.00
N SER A 724 -3.02 39.30 -12.78
CA SER A 724 -1.83 39.48 -13.63
C SER A 724 -2.01 38.95 -15.06
N GLY A 725 -1.07 39.34 -15.94
CA GLY A 725 -1.05 38.97 -17.36
C GLY A 725 -1.87 39.90 -18.25
N SER A 726 -1.40 40.15 -19.48
CA SER A 726 -2.16 40.92 -20.49
C SER A 726 -3.27 40.10 -21.14
N THR A 727 -3.18 38.77 -21.04
CA THR A 727 -4.11 37.80 -21.63
C THR A 727 -4.46 36.75 -20.58
N VAL A 728 -5.73 36.39 -20.49
CA VAL A 728 -6.23 35.33 -19.62
C VAL A 728 -6.84 34.21 -20.42
N THR A 729 -6.61 32.96 -19.98
CA THR A 729 -7.33 31.78 -20.48
C THR A 729 -8.54 31.54 -19.59
N ALA A 730 -9.70 31.32 -20.19
CA ALA A 730 -10.96 31.17 -19.48
C ALA A 730 -11.56 29.77 -19.64
N TYR A 731 -12.11 29.23 -18.55
CA TYR A 731 -12.76 27.93 -18.47
C TYR A 731 -14.12 28.03 -17.78
N TRP A 732 -15.06 27.21 -18.22
CA TRP A 732 -16.18 26.80 -17.36
C TRP A 732 -15.78 25.57 -16.58
N TYR A 733 -16.04 25.56 -15.27
CA TYR A 733 -15.88 24.40 -14.40
C TYR A 733 -17.25 24.02 -13.85
N ASP A 734 -17.58 22.74 -13.90
CA ASP A 734 -18.86 22.17 -13.45
C ASP A 734 -18.72 21.63 -12.02
N PRO A 735 -19.30 22.31 -11.00
CA PRO A 735 -19.27 21.86 -9.60
C PRO A 735 -19.91 20.49 -9.35
N ARG A 736 -20.70 19.97 -10.30
CA ARG A 736 -21.45 18.72 -10.16
C ARG A 736 -20.63 17.50 -10.58
N THR A 737 -19.65 17.71 -11.44
CA THR A 737 -18.88 16.63 -12.10
C THR A 737 -17.37 16.83 -12.04
N GLY A 738 -16.90 18.03 -11.70
CA GLY A 738 -15.48 18.40 -11.79
C GLY A 738 -14.99 18.61 -13.23
N ALA A 739 -15.87 18.48 -14.22
CA ALA A 739 -15.51 18.69 -15.61
C ALA A 739 -15.19 20.17 -15.87
N ASN A 740 -14.29 20.42 -16.81
CA ASN A 740 -14.03 21.77 -17.30
C ASN A 740 -14.14 21.84 -18.83
N THR A 741 -14.49 23.03 -19.31
CA THR A 741 -14.63 23.35 -20.73
C THR A 741 -13.84 24.62 -21.02
N LEU A 742 -12.82 24.52 -21.87
CA LEU A 742 -12.07 25.67 -22.35
C LEU A 742 -13.00 26.60 -23.14
N ILE A 743 -13.04 27.88 -22.75
CA ILE A 743 -13.77 28.93 -23.45
C ILE A 743 -12.85 29.60 -24.48
N GLY A 744 -11.60 29.88 -24.10
CA GLY A 744 -10.58 30.50 -24.95
C GLY A 744 -9.77 31.57 -24.24
N ASP A 745 -8.95 32.30 -25.02
CA ASP A 745 -8.08 33.36 -24.52
C ASP A 745 -8.68 34.75 -24.75
N PHE A 746 -8.57 35.62 -23.76
CA PHE A 746 -9.14 36.96 -23.78
C PHE A 746 -8.16 38.02 -23.30
N ALA A 747 -8.25 39.22 -23.86
CA ALA A 747 -7.54 40.38 -23.35
C ALA A 747 -7.97 40.66 -21.90
N ASN A 748 -7.01 40.86 -21.01
CA ASN A 748 -7.26 41.07 -19.59
C ASN A 748 -7.44 42.57 -19.27
N THR A 749 -8.33 43.25 -20.00
CA THR A 749 -8.61 44.69 -19.83
C THR A 749 -10.09 44.99 -20.10
N GLY A 750 -10.62 46.05 -19.49
CA GLY A 750 -12.02 46.46 -19.66
C GLY A 750 -13.01 45.51 -18.96
N THR A 751 -14.17 45.29 -19.59
CA THR A 751 -15.21 44.39 -19.08
C THR A 751 -15.57 43.31 -20.09
N ARG A 752 -16.04 42.15 -19.62
CA ARG A 752 -16.46 41.04 -20.48
C ARG A 752 -17.66 40.29 -19.93
N ALA A 753 -18.67 40.09 -20.76
CA ALA A 753 -19.82 39.26 -20.43
C ALA A 753 -19.49 37.76 -20.59
N PHE A 754 -19.95 36.96 -19.63
CA PHE A 754 -19.87 35.50 -19.66
C PHE A 754 -21.25 34.91 -19.38
N THR A 755 -21.62 33.92 -20.18
CA THR A 755 -22.89 33.18 -20.07
C THR A 755 -22.57 31.74 -19.67
N PRO A 756 -23.01 31.28 -18.48
CA PRO A 756 -22.85 29.89 -18.08
C PRO A 756 -23.47 28.93 -19.11
N PRO A 757 -22.91 27.71 -19.31
CA PRO A 757 -23.42 26.75 -20.29
C PRO A 757 -24.89 26.36 -20.08
N SER A 758 -25.35 26.41 -18.83
CA SER A 758 -26.77 26.26 -18.46
C SER A 758 -27.12 27.20 -17.30
N THR A 759 -28.41 27.47 -17.10
CA THR A 759 -28.88 28.40 -16.05
C THR A 759 -30.01 27.79 -15.21
N GLY A 760 -30.26 28.38 -14.04
CA GLY A 760 -31.33 27.97 -13.13
C GLY A 760 -30.88 27.07 -11.97
N VAL A 761 -31.83 26.65 -11.15
CA VAL A 761 -31.56 25.77 -9.99
C VAL A 761 -30.89 24.48 -10.47
N ASN A 762 -29.90 23.99 -9.73
CA ASN A 762 -29.06 22.82 -10.06
C ASN A 762 -28.17 22.97 -11.32
N ASN A 763 -28.03 24.19 -11.85
CA ASN A 763 -27.19 24.54 -12.99
C ASN A 763 -26.16 25.63 -12.61
N ASP A 764 -25.47 25.38 -11.50
CA ASP A 764 -24.35 26.18 -11.02
C ASP A 764 -23.06 25.89 -11.80
N TRP A 765 -22.26 26.94 -12.00
CA TRP A 765 -21.01 26.91 -12.73
C TRP A 765 -19.98 27.80 -12.04
N VAL A 766 -18.70 27.47 -12.23
CA VAL A 766 -17.60 28.39 -11.91
C VAL A 766 -16.91 28.82 -13.19
N LEU A 767 -16.83 30.13 -13.43
CA LEU A 767 -15.88 30.68 -14.41
C LEU A 767 -14.50 30.74 -13.76
N VAL A 768 -13.50 30.16 -14.40
CA VAL A 768 -12.10 30.28 -14.01
C VAL A 768 -11.37 31.11 -15.06
N LEU A 769 -10.63 32.12 -14.61
CA LEU A 769 -9.76 32.96 -15.43
C LEU A 769 -8.33 32.82 -14.92
N ASP A 770 -7.42 32.44 -15.81
CA ASP A 770 -6.01 32.24 -15.48
C ASP A 770 -5.14 33.20 -16.28
N ASP A 771 -4.13 33.81 -15.66
CA ASP A 771 -3.04 34.44 -16.38
C ASP A 771 -2.40 33.40 -17.31
N LYS A 772 -2.54 33.62 -18.63
CA LYS A 772 -2.08 32.66 -19.65
C LYS A 772 -0.59 32.34 -19.51
N SER A 773 0.22 33.29 -19.02
CA SER A 773 1.66 33.09 -18.86
C SER A 773 2.04 32.08 -17.77
N LYS A 774 1.11 31.77 -16.84
CA LYS A 774 1.34 30.80 -15.77
C LYS A 774 1.16 29.35 -16.22
N ALA A 775 0.53 29.13 -17.37
CA ALA A 775 0.31 27.81 -17.95
C ALA A 775 -0.25 26.79 -16.93
N TYR A 776 -1.22 27.23 -16.11
CA TYR A 776 -1.90 26.32 -15.18
C TYR A 776 -2.56 25.17 -15.94
N PRO A 777 -2.58 23.96 -15.37
CA PRO A 777 -3.40 22.89 -15.93
C PRO A 777 -4.89 23.28 -15.86
N PRO A 778 -5.76 22.60 -16.62
CA PRO A 778 -7.20 22.85 -16.58
C PRO A 778 -7.73 22.88 -15.12
N PRO A 779 -8.70 23.75 -14.79
CA PRO A 779 -9.14 23.90 -13.41
C PRO A 779 -9.73 22.59 -12.87
N GLY A 780 -9.35 22.27 -11.63
CA GLY A 780 -9.69 20.99 -10.99
C GLY A 780 -8.87 19.79 -11.49
N ALA A 781 -7.89 19.99 -12.39
CA ALA A 781 -6.91 18.98 -12.75
C ALA A 781 -5.92 18.76 -11.59
N GLY A 782 -6.21 17.74 -10.79
CA GLY A 782 -5.27 16.97 -9.98
C GLY A 782 -5.56 15.49 -10.27
N GLU A 783 -4.67 14.56 -9.88
CA GLU A 783 -4.91 13.12 -10.11
C GLU A 783 -6.31 12.73 -9.62
N GLU A 784 -7.19 12.37 -10.55
CA GLU A 784 -8.14 11.31 -10.30
C GLU A 784 -7.53 10.06 -10.93
N PRO A 785 -7.63 8.88 -10.30
CA PRO A 785 -7.69 7.66 -11.10
C PRO A 785 -8.72 7.92 -12.20
N GLU A 786 -8.40 7.57 -13.45
CA GLU A 786 -9.34 7.54 -14.58
C GLU A 786 -10.77 7.24 -14.09
N PRO A 787 -11.84 7.91 -14.58
CA PRO A 787 -13.19 7.74 -14.05
C PRO A 787 -13.44 6.26 -13.81
N GLY A 788 -13.34 5.91 -12.52
CA GLY A 788 -13.31 4.51 -12.13
C GLY A 788 -14.62 3.93 -12.58
N ASP A 789 -14.60 2.66 -12.96
CA ASP A 789 -15.84 1.91 -13.06
C ASP A 789 -16.70 2.24 -11.82
N THR A 790 -17.93 2.71 -12.00
CA THR A 790 -18.89 2.94 -10.91
C THR A 790 -19.95 1.86 -10.91
N THR A 791 -19.83 0.88 -11.80
CA THR A 791 -20.74 -0.24 -11.92
C THR A 791 -20.31 -1.29 -10.91
N PRO A 792 -21.15 -1.65 -9.93
CA PRO A 792 -20.77 -2.70 -9.01
C PRO A 792 -20.71 -4.07 -9.70
N PRO A 793 -19.85 -4.98 -9.23
CA PRO A 793 -19.80 -6.35 -9.73
C PRO A 793 -21.12 -7.07 -9.50
N THR A 794 -21.41 -8.10 -10.30
CA THR A 794 -22.59 -8.95 -10.07
C THR A 794 -22.49 -9.72 -8.75
N ALA A 795 -23.63 -10.15 -8.19
CA ALA A 795 -23.64 -11.00 -6.99
C ALA A 795 -22.87 -12.31 -7.26
N PRO A 796 -22.09 -12.83 -6.30
CA PRO A 796 -21.54 -14.17 -6.41
C PRO A 796 -22.66 -15.20 -6.59
N GLY A 797 -22.55 -16.03 -7.63
CA GLY A 797 -23.57 -17.00 -8.00
C GLY A 797 -23.45 -18.34 -7.26
N ASN A 798 -24.51 -19.15 -7.23
CA ASN A 798 -24.46 -20.56 -6.81
C ASN A 798 -23.69 -20.84 -5.51
N LEU A 799 -23.92 -20.02 -4.47
CA LEU A 799 -23.41 -20.28 -3.13
C LEU A 799 -24.01 -21.60 -2.62
N ARG A 800 -23.17 -22.60 -2.40
CA ARG A 800 -23.59 -23.98 -2.13
C ARG A 800 -22.73 -24.64 -1.06
N LEU A 801 -23.37 -25.51 -0.28
CA LEU A 801 -22.68 -26.36 0.69
C LEU A 801 -21.77 -27.36 -0.03
N ILE A 802 -20.53 -27.50 0.45
CA ILE A 802 -19.58 -28.52 0.02
C ILE A 802 -19.50 -29.62 1.07
N SER A 803 -19.25 -29.26 2.33
CA SER A 803 -19.23 -30.18 3.47
C SER A 803 -19.55 -29.46 4.77
N LYS A 804 -19.90 -30.20 5.81
CA LYS A 804 -20.10 -29.67 7.17
C LYS A 804 -19.69 -30.73 8.19
N THR A 805 -19.36 -30.26 9.40
CA THR A 805 -19.14 -31.06 10.61
C THR A 805 -19.95 -30.45 11.75
N ALA A 806 -19.76 -30.93 12.98
CA ALA A 806 -20.32 -30.31 14.17
C ALA A 806 -19.80 -28.88 14.40
N THR A 807 -18.59 -28.55 13.95
CA THR A 807 -17.94 -27.26 14.25
C THR A 807 -17.40 -26.51 13.04
N SER A 808 -17.70 -26.99 11.82
CA SER A 808 -17.27 -26.32 10.60
C SER A 808 -18.26 -26.48 9.45
N VAL A 809 -18.25 -25.54 8.52
CA VAL A 809 -18.98 -25.59 7.26
C VAL A 809 -18.03 -25.15 6.15
N THR A 810 -17.87 -25.97 5.12
CA THR A 810 -17.22 -25.60 3.87
C THR A 810 -18.26 -25.34 2.80
N PHE A 811 -18.19 -24.19 2.13
CA PHE A 811 -19.10 -23.79 1.07
C PHE A 811 -18.33 -23.12 -0.08
N GLY A 812 -18.90 -23.16 -1.28
CA GLY A 812 -18.29 -22.54 -2.47
C GLY A 812 -19.31 -21.79 -3.31
N TRP A 813 -18.82 -20.92 -4.18
CA TRP A 813 -19.63 -20.07 -5.06
C TRP A 813 -19.06 -20.01 -6.47
N SER A 814 -19.82 -19.42 -7.38
CA SER A 814 -19.41 -19.09 -8.74
C SER A 814 -19.01 -17.63 -8.81
N ALA A 815 -18.06 -17.32 -9.69
CA ALA A 815 -17.46 -16.00 -9.81
C ALA A 815 -18.50 -14.91 -10.15
N SER A 816 -18.33 -13.75 -9.52
CA SER A 816 -18.91 -12.49 -9.95
C SER A 816 -18.24 -11.99 -11.24
N THR A 817 -18.93 -11.13 -11.96
CA THR A 817 -18.47 -10.49 -13.18
C THR A 817 -18.54 -8.99 -13.03
N ASP A 818 -17.51 -8.30 -13.50
CA ASP A 818 -17.46 -6.86 -13.60
C ASP A 818 -16.56 -6.43 -14.76
N ALA A 819 -16.80 -5.25 -15.33
CA ALA A 819 -16.02 -4.76 -16.46
C ALA A 819 -14.58 -4.40 -16.07
N SER A 820 -14.36 -3.97 -14.82
CA SER A 820 -13.04 -3.71 -14.25
C SER A 820 -12.35 -4.97 -13.70
N GLY A 821 -13.07 -6.08 -13.58
CA GLY A 821 -12.61 -7.33 -12.96
C GLY A 821 -12.87 -7.36 -11.45
N ILE A 822 -12.76 -8.54 -10.84
CA ILE A 822 -13.03 -8.71 -9.40
C ILE A 822 -11.74 -8.59 -8.59
N ASN A 823 -11.74 -7.73 -7.58
CA ASN A 823 -10.64 -7.51 -6.66
C ASN A 823 -10.66 -8.44 -5.44
N VAL A 824 -11.84 -8.69 -4.87
CA VAL A 824 -11.96 -9.52 -3.64
C VAL A 824 -13.38 -10.05 -3.46
N TYR A 825 -13.54 -11.14 -2.71
CA TYR A 825 -14.83 -11.59 -2.16
C TYR A 825 -14.83 -11.47 -0.64
N ASP A 826 -15.82 -10.79 -0.08
CA ASP A 826 -16.08 -10.77 1.37
C ASP A 826 -17.12 -11.83 1.73
N ILE A 827 -16.85 -12.56 2.81
CA ILE A 827 -17.64 -13.66 3.34
C ILE A 827 -18.24 -13.24 4.67
N TYR A 828 -19.54 -13.49 4.84
CA TYR A 828 -20.30 -13.10 6.03
C TYR A 828 -20.95 -14.32 6.67
N LYS A 829 -21.05 -14.31 8.00
CA LYS A 829 -21.77 -15.27 8.84
C LYS A 829 -22.80 -14.52 9.67
N ASP A 830 -24.07 -14.89 9.52
CA ASP A 830 -25.23 -14.27 10.18
C ASP A 830 -25.27 -12.74 10.01
N GLY A 831 -24.89 -12.26 8.83
CA GLY A 831 -24.82 -10.83 8.50
C GLY A 831 -23.58 -10.11 9.03
N VAL A 832 -22.69 -10.78 9.77
CA VAL A 832 -21.43 -10.24 10.29
C VAL A 832 -20.28 -10.66 9.39
N TYR A 833 -19.35 -9.74 9.10
CA TYR A 833 -18.15 -10.04 8.32
C TYR A 833 -17.33 -11.14 9.00
N LEU A 834 -16.95 -12.16 8.23
CA LEU A 834 -16.19 -13.30 8.71
C LEU A 834 -14.75 -13.30 8.15
N ALA A 835 -14.59 -13.14 6.85
CA ALA A 835 -13.29 -13.21 6.17
C ALA A 835 -13.38 -12.64 4.74
N TYR A 836 -12.25 -12.59 4.04
CA TYR A 836 -12.19 -12.33 2.60
C TYR A 836 -11.32 -13.36 1.86
N THR A 837 -11.48 -13.46 0.54
CA THR A 837 -10.57 -14.22 -0.32
C THR A 837 -10.33 -13.52 -1.66
N GLN A 838 -9.09 -13.60 -2.14
CA GLN A 838 -8.67 -13.20 -3.49
C GLN A 838 -8.19 -14.42 -4.31
N ASP A 839 -8.41 -15.64 -3.82
CA ASP A 839 -8.12 -16.86 -4.56
C ASP A 839 -9.22 -17.11 -5.60
N PHE A 840 -9.05 -16.48 -6.77
CA PHE A 840 -10.00 -16.60 -7.88
C PHE A 840 -9.96 -17.98 -8.57
N ALA A 841 -8.93 -18.78 -8.31
CA ALA A 841 -8.83 -20.14 -8.83
C ALA A 841 -9.63 -21.14 -7.97
N ASN A 842 -9.88 -20.80 -6.70
CA ASN A 842 -10.57 -21.66 -5.76
C ASN A 842 -11.63 -20.90 -4.92
N LEU A 843 -12.81 -20.69 -5.52
CA LEU A 843 -13.92 -19.95 -4.90
C LEU A 843 -14.71 -20.80 -3.88
N GLN A 844 -14.04 -21.11 -2.76
CA GLN A 844 -14.62 -21.79 -1.60
C GLN A 844 -14.02 -21.27 -0.30
N TYR A 845 -14.74 -21.47 0.81
CA TYR A 845 -14.30 -21.09 2.15
C TYR A 845 -14.76 -22.11 3.19
N THR A 846 -13.91 -22.38 4.19
CA THR A 846 -14.22 -23.22 5.35
C THR A 846 -14.36 -22.35 6.59
N ALA A 847 -15.59 -22.15 7.05
CA ALA A 847 -15.88 -21.52 8.33
C ALA A 847 -15.71 -22.54 9.46
N THR A 848 -14.79 -22.28 10.39
CA THR A 848 -14.50 -23.13 11.56
C THR A 848 -14.98 -22.47 12.86
N GLY A 849 -14.92 -23.19 13.98
CA GLY A 849 -15.31 -22.67 15.29
C GLY A 849 -16.83 -22.44 15.45
N LEU A 850 -17.64 -23.19 14.70
CA LEU A 850 -19.10 -23.12 14.77
C LEU A 850 -19.62 -23.99 15.93
N ALA A 851 -20.77 -23.62 16.49
CA ALA A 851 -21.45 -24.40 17.50
C ALA A 851 -22.15 -25.60 16.85
N PRO A 852 -22.12 -26.79 17.47
CA PRO A 852 -22.86 -27.96 17.00
C PRO A 852 -24.37 -27.77 16.99
N ASN A 853 -25.05 -28.52 16.12
CA ASN A 853 -26.50 -28.48 15.93
C ASN A 853 -27.07 -27.05 15.80
N THR A 854 -26.29 -26.13 15.25
CA THR A 854 -26.62 -24.70 15.17
C THR A 854 -26.75 -24.27 13.72
N THR A 855 -27.83 -23.57 13.42
CA THR A 855 -28.10 -23.04 12.08
C THR A 855 -27.36 -21.72 11.89
N TYR A 856 -26.54 -21.66 10.84
CA TYR A 856 -25.82 -20.49 10.39
C TYR A 856 -26.30 -20.06 9.01
N THR A 857 -26.24 -18.76 8.74
CA THR A 857 -26.49 -18.18 7.42
C THR A 857 -25.21 -17.58 6.86
N PHE A 858 -24.77 -18.04 5.69
CA PHE A 858 -23.60 -17.50 4.99
C PHE A 858 -24.00 -16.71 3.74
N THR A 859 -23.37 -15.56 3.53
CA THR A 859 -23.48 -14.77 2.30
C THR A 859 -22.10 -14.32 1.84
N VAL A 860 -21.95 -14.08 0.53
CA VAL A 860 -20.70 -13.60 -0.06
C VAL A 860 -21.02 -12.42 -0.97
N LYS A 861 -20.18 -11.38 -1.00
CA LYS A 861 -20.26 -10.30 -2.01
C LYS A 861 -18.89 -10.02 -2.61
N ALA A 862 -18.85 -9.55 -3.85
CA ALA A 862 -17.61 -9.21 -4.55
C ALA A 862 -17.35 -7.71 -4.53
N LYS A 863 -16.07 -7.32 -4.50
CA LYS A 863 -15.60 -5.98 -4.82
C LYS A 863 -14.88 -6.01 -6.14
N ASP A 864 -15.13 -5.05 -7.01
CA ASP A 864 -14.40 -4.92 -8.26
C ASP A 864 -13.04 -4.21 -8.09
N MET A 865 -12.27 -4.13 -9.17
CA MET A 865 -10.96 -3.45 -9.19
C MET A 865 -11.08 -1.93 -9.02
N ALA A 866 -12.24 -1.35 -9.35
CA ALA A 866 -12.58 0.05 -9.12
C ALA A 866 -13.14 0.32 -7.71
N GLN A 867 -13.11 -0.68 -6.83
CA GLN A 867 -13.53 -0.62 -5.44
C GLN A 867 -15.06 -0.49 -5.20
N ASN A 868 -15.91 -0.82 -6.17
CA ASN A 868 -17.35 -0.91 -5.93
C ASN A 868 -17.73 -2.29 -5.36
N TRP A 869 -18.65 -2.29 -4.39
CA TRP A 869 -19.21 -3.51 -3.82
C TRP A 869 -20.48 -3.93 -4.54
N GLY A 870 -20.49 -5.16 -5.04
CA GLY A 870 -21.67 -5.81 -5.59
C GLY A 870 -22.68 -6.24 -4.51
N PRO A 871 -23.89 -6.64 -4.91
CA PRO A 871 -24.87 -7.20 -4.00
C PRO A 871 -24.41 -8.53 -3.39
N PHE A 872 -24.98 -8.89 -2.24
CA PHE A 872 -24.79 -10.20 -1.63
C PHE A 872 -25.32 -11.32 -2.54
N SER A 873 -24.67 -12.48 -2.48
CA SER A 873 -25.19 -13.74 -2.99
C SER A 873 -26.51 -14.09 -2.30
N SER A 874 -27.28 -15.00 -2.91
CA SER A 874 -28.34 -15.69 -2.17
C SER A 874 -27.75 -16.35 -0.92
N PRO A 875 -28.44 -16.30 0.24
CA PRO A 875 -27.94 -16.85 1.48
C PRO A 875 -27.88 -18.37 1.44
N LEU A 876 -26.81 -18.94 1.99
CA LEU A 876 -26.69 -20.36 2.30
C LEU A 876 -27.01 -20.57 3.77
N VAL A 877 -28.18 -21.16 4.05
CA VAL A 877 -28.59 -21.54 5.41
C VAL A 877 -28.20 -22.99 5.65
N VAL A 878 -27.40 -23.25 6.68
CA VAL A 878 -26.89 -24.59 6.99
C VAL A 878 -26.87 -24.82 8.50
N THR A 879 -27.38 -25.97 8.92
CA THR A 879 -27.26 -26.45 10.31
C THR A 879 -26.04 -27.35 10.41
N THR A 880 -25.08 -27.01 11.27
CA THR A 880 -23.95 -27.89 11.62
C THR A 880 -24.47 -29.22 12.15
N ASP A 881 -23.67 -30.28 12.04
CA ASP A 881 -24.09 -31.57 12.55
C ASP A 881 -24.20 -31.54 14.09
N ALA A 882 -25.00 -32.43 14.65
CA ALA A 882 -25.06 -32.58 16.09
C ALA A 882 -23.71 -33.07 16.62
N ASP A 883 -23.28 -32.50 17.75
CA ASP A 883 -22.11 -33.02 18.45
C ASP A 883 -22.44 -34.42 18.94
N THR A 884 -21.80 -35.43 18.37
CA THR A 884 -21.94 -36.82 18.84
C THR A 884 -21.15 -37.08 20.13
N GLY A 885 -20.67 -36.01 20.79
CA GLY A 885 -19.84 -36.05 21.97
C GLY A 885 -18.41 -35.78 21.57
N VAL A 886 -17.83 -34.71 22.13
CA VAL A 886 -16.40 -34.46 22.10
C VAL A 886 -15.71 -35.63 22.80
N ASP A 887 -14.84 -36.33 22.08
CA ASP A 887 -13.88 -37.22 22.72
C ASP A 887 -13.02 -36.35 23.64
N THR A 888 -13.20 -36.51 24.95
CA THR A 888 -12.40 -35.84 25.98
C THR A 888 -11.30 -36.75 26.52
N THR A 889 -11.19 -37.95 25.95
CA THR A 889 -10.19 -38.94 26.33
C THR A 889 -8.90 -38.56 25.62
N PRO A 890 -7.81 -38.24 26.33
CA PRO A 890 -6.55 -37.99 25.68
C PRO A 890 -5.97 -39.28 25.08
N PRO A 891 -5.18 -39.20 24.00
CA PRO A 891 -4.53 -40.36 23.41
C PRO A 891 -3.58 -41.01 24.42
N THR A 892 -3.37 -42.32 24.29
CA THR A 892 -2.35 -43.01 25.10
C THR A 892 -0.95 -42.41 24.86
N ALA A 893 -0.06 -42.45 25.86
CA ALA A 893 1.32 -42.01 25.66
C ALA A 893 1.98 -42.80 24.53
N PRO A 894 2.83 -42.17 23.69
CA PRO A 894 3.64 -42.90 22.74
C PRO A 894 4.50 -43.94 23.48
N GLY A 895 4.35 -45.21 23.10
CA GLY A 895 5.01 -46.31 23.79
C GLY A 895 6.46 -46.52 23.32
N ASN A 896 7.27 -47.20 24.14
CA ASN A 896 8.58 -47.73 23.74
C ASN A 896 9.50 -46.71 23.03
N LEU A 897 9.60 -45.48 23.53
CA LEU A 897 10.59 -44.53 23.02
C LEU A 897 11.98 -45.10 23.28
N THR A 898 12.66 -45.48 22.21
CA THR A 898 13.89 -46.26 22.24
C THR A 898 14.92 -45.68 21.30
N LEU A 899 16.19 -45.86 21.66
CA LEU A 899 17.31 -45.48 20.82
C LEU A 899 17.40 -46.43 19.62
N VAL A 900 17.37 -45.87 18.41
CA VAL A 900 17.65 -46.62 17.17
C VAL A 900 19.14 -46.56 16.87
N SER A 901 19.71 -45.35 16.87
CA SER A 901 21.13 -45.12 16.67
C SER A 901 21.56 -43.79 17.28
N LYS A 902 22.85 -43.64 17.52
CA LYS A 902 23.45 -42.36 17.91
C LYS A 902 24.81 -42.21 17.22
N THR A 903 25.23 -40.97 17.09
CA THR A 903 26.58 -40.58 16.65
C THR A 903 27.12 -39.55 17.64
N ALA A 904 28.27 -38.93 17.32
CA ALA A 904 28.77 -37.79 18.07
C ALA A 904 27.87 -36.55 17.99
N ASN A 905 27.00 -36.42 16.98
CA ASN A 905 26.20 -35.21 16.78
C ASN A 905 24.73 -35.46 16.42
N SER A 906 24.27 -36.71 16.51
CA SER A 906 22.89 -37.06 16.26
C SER A 906 22.41 -38.23 17.11
N VAL A 907 21.10 -38.29 17.31
CA VAL A 907 20.38 -39.38 17.96
C VAL A 907 19.15 -39.67 17.11
N THR A 908 19.02 -40.90 16.62
CA THR A 908 17.78 -41.42 16.03
C THR A 908 17.04 -42.22 17.08
N MET A 909 15.76 -41.91 17.25
CA MET A 909 14.86 -42.57 18.19
C MET A 909 13.58 -43.01 17.49
N SER A 910 12.98 -44.08 18.01
CA SER A 910 11.72 -44.64 17.53
C SER A 910 10.76 -44.85 18.68
N TRP A 911 9.46 -44.78 18.41
CA TRP A 911 8.41 -45.10 19.38
C TRP A 911 7.28 -45.89 18.71
N THR A 912 6.48 -46.57 19.51
CA THR A 912 5.26 -47.24 19.07
C THR A 912 4.07 -46.30 19.14
N ALA A 913 3.13 -46.49 18.21
CA ALA A 913 1.96 -45.64 18.04
C ALA A 913 1.13 -45.49 19.32
N SER A 914 0.69 -44.27 19.59
CA SER A 914 -0.43 -43.96 20.47
C SER A 914 -1.75 -44.41 19.85
N THR A 915 -2.73 -44.69 20.70
CA THR A 915 -4.09 -45.09 20.32
C THR A 915 -5.09 -44.12 20.93
N ASP A 916 -6.08 -43.75 20.14
CA ASP A 916 -7.22 -42.94 20.58
C ASP A 916 -8.43 -43.25 19.70
N ALA A 917 -9.65 -43.12 20.24
CA ALA A 917 -10.87 -43.42 19.49
C ALA A 917 -11.11 -42.42 18.35
N SER A 918 -10.70 -41.16 18.51
CA SER A 918 -10.72 -40.13 17.46
C SER A 918 -9.55 -40.24 16.48
N GLY A 919 -8.51 -41.02 16.83
CA GLY A 919 -7.27 -41.19 16.07
C GLY A 919 -6.24 -40.08 16.33
N ILE A 920 -4.99 -40.33 15.95
CA ILE A 920 -3.87 -39.40 16.23
C ILE A 920 -3.74 -38.33 15.12
N GLU A 921 -3.54 -37.07 15.49
CA GLU A 921 -3.30 -35.93 14.59
C GLU A 921 -1.81 -35.60 14.43
N VAL A 922 -1.01 -35.70 15.51
CA VAL A 922 0.42 -35.34 15.50
C VAL A 922 1.18 -35.94 16.69
N TYR A 923 2.50 -36.13 16.52
CA TYR A 923 3.45 -36.36 17.62
C TYR A 923 4.41 -35.18 17.78
N ASP A 924 4.53 -34.64 18.99
CA ASP A 924 5.56 -33.65 19.35
C ASP A 924 6.76 -34.33 20.01
N ILE A 925 7.97 -33.92 19.60
CA ILE A 925 9.25 -34.38 20.13
C ILE A 925 9.88 -33.27 20.96
N TYR A 926 10.39 -33.61 22.14
CA TYR A 926 11.03 -32.68 23.06
C TYR A 926 12.47 -33.11 23.35
N ARG A 927 13.37 -32.14 23.52
CA ARG A 927 14.77 -32.31 23.92
C ARG A 927 15.02 -31.51 25.19
N ASN A 928 15.45 -32.18 26.25
CA ASN A 928 15.69 -31.59 27.57
C ASN A 928 14.49 -30.78 28.09
N GLY A 929 13.27 -31.26 27.83
CA GLY A 929 12.01 -30.60 28.22
C GLY A 929 11.56 -29.44 27.32
N ALA A 930 12.39 -29.00 26.36
CA ALA A 930 12.02 -27.99 25.37
C ALA A 930 11.51 -28.65 24.09
N TYR A 931 10.54 -28.00 23.43
CA TYR A 931 10.03 -28.46 22.13
C TYR A 931 11.15 -28.49 21.08
N LEU A 932 11.24 -29.59 20.34
CA LEU A 932 12.25 -29.78 19.29
C LEU A 932 11.62 -29.80 17.89
N ALA A 933 10.59 -30.63 17.68
CA ALA A 933 9.97 -30.84 16.36
C ALA A 933 8.61 -31.55 16.50
N TYR A 934 7.92 -31.73 15.37
CA TYR A 934 6.73 -32.59 15.27
C TYR A 934 6.80 -33.54 14.05
N THR A 935 6.00 -34.61 14.04
CA THR A 935 5.77 -35.45 12.87
C THR A 935 4.30 -35.85 12.73
N GLN A 936 3.81 -35.87 11.48
CA GLN A 936 2.50 -36.40 11.08
C GLN A 936 2.64 -37.67 10.20
N ASP A 937 3.86 -38.18 10.05
CA ASP A 937 4.10 -39.44 9.34
C ASP A 937 3.84 -40.62 10.28
N PHE A 938 2.60 -41.12 10.25
CA PHE A 938 2.16 -42.25 11.06
C PHE A 938 2.68 -43.60 10.54
N SER A 939 3.25 -43.64 9.33
CA SER A 939 3.83 -44.85 8.73
C SER A 939 5.27 -45.08 9.17
N ASN A 940 5.95 -44.04 9.68
CA ASN A 940 7.32 -44.08 10.15
C ASN A 940 7.50 -43.28 11.47
N LEU A 941 7.26 -43.95 12.60
CA LEU A 941 7.38 -43.36 13.95
C LEU A 941 8.82 -43.35 14.45
N GLN A 942 9.69 -42.66 13.70
CA GLN A 942 11.08 -42.41 14.05
C GLN A 942 11.44 -40.94 13.81
N TYR A 943 12.39 -40.43 14.58
CA TYR A 943 12.92 -39.09 14.40
C TYR A 943 14.44 -39.07 14.66
N THR A 944 15.18 -38.34 13.84
CA THR A 944 16.62 -38.12 14.02
C THR A 944 16.87 -36.68 14.48
N ALA A 945 17.22 -36.52 15.75
CA ALA A 945 17.69 -35.26 16.29
C ALA A 945 19.15 -35.05 15.89
N THR A 946 19.44 -34.00 15.13
CA THR A 946 20.79 -33.63 14.65
C THR A 946 21.32 -32.39 15.38
N GLY A 947 22.58 -32.02 15.13
CA GLY A 947 23.21 -30.83 15.73
C GLY A 947 23.46 -30.96 17.24
N LEU A 948 23.58 -32.19 17.74
CA LEU A 948 23.91 -32.47 19.13
C LEU A 948 25.42 -32.32 19.37
N SER A 949 25.82 -32.02 20.59
CA SER A 949 27.23 -31.95 20.98
C SER A 949 27.77 -33.35 21.28
N PRO A 950 29.02 -33.68 20.90
CA PRO A 950 29.66 -34.95 21.24
C PRO A 950 29.77 -35.18 22.74
N ASN A 951 29.77 -36.46 23.14
CA ASN A 951 29.87 -36.91 24.52
C ASN A 951 28.93 -36.17 25.50
N THR A 952 27.74 -35.78 25.03
CA THR A 952 26.79 -34.96 25.78
C THR A 952 25.50 -35.74 25.98
N SER A 953 25.02 -35.80 27.22
CA SER A 953 23.76 -36.44 27.56
C SER A 953 22.56 -35.55 27.20
N TYR A 954 21.60 -36.13 26.49
CA TYR A 954 20.31 -35.53 26.16
C TYR A 954 19.18 -36.43 26.64
N THR A 955 18.07 -35.81 27.05
CA THR A 955 16.83 -36.50 27.37
C THR A 955 15.78 -36.17 26.32
N PHE A 956 15.20 -37.20 25.70
CA PHE A 956 14.12 -37.05 24.73
C PHE A 956 12.81 -37.63 25.25
N THR A 957 11.71 -36.95 24.96
CA THR A 957 10.34 -37.42 25.21
C THR A 957 9.45 -37.09 24.02
N VAL A 958 8.40 -37.89 23.82
CA VAL A 958 7.41 -37.67 22.75
C VAL A 958 6.02 -37.69 23.36
N LYS A 959 5.09 -36.85 22.89
CA LYS A 959 3.66 -36.97 23.23
C LYS A 959 2.79 -36.85 21.99
N ALA A 960 1.63 -37.49 22.01
CA ALA A 960 0.68 -37.46 20.90
C ALA A 960 -0.48 -36.50 21.19
N LYS A 961 -1.06 -35.96 20.12
CA LYS A 961 -2.34 -35.24 20.13
C LYS A 961 -3.33 -35.98 19.26
N ASP A 962 -4.54 -36.17 19.75
CA ASP A 962 -5.60 -36.80 18.98
C ASP A 962 -6.29 -35.79 18.01
N LYS A 963 -7.18 -36.27 17.15
CA LYS A 963 -7.95 -35.41 16.24
C LYS A 963 -9.01 -34.58 16.96
N ALA A 964 -9.40 -34.97 18.18
CA ALA A 964 -10.26 -34.20 19.07
C ALA A 964 -9.53 -33.09 19.86
N GLN A 965 -8.24 -32.90 19.58
CA GLN A 965 -7.36 -31.88 20.15
C GLN A 965 -6.88 -32.12 21.60
N ASN A 966 -7.04 -33.31 22.16
CA ASN A 966 -6.51 -33.63 23.48
C ASN A 966 -5.05 -34.07 23.40
N TRP A 967 -4.22 -33.59 24.34
CA TRP A 967 -2.83 -34.00 24.47
C TRP A 967 -2.69 -35.18 25.43
N GLY A 968 -2.08 -36.26 24.96
CA GLY A 968 -1.70 -37.39 25.78
C GLY A 968 -0.48 -37.11 26.66
N PRO A 969 -0.22 -37.98 27.64
CA PRO A 969 0.99 -37.92 28.45
C PRO A 969 2.28 -38.14 27.61
N PHE A 970 3.41 -37.69 28.13
CA PHE A 970 4.73 -38.00 27.54
C PHE A 970 5.01 -39.50 27.57
N SER A 971 5.77 -39.97 26.58
CA SER A 971 6.41 -41.28 26.54
C SER A 971 7.36 -41.48 27.73
N ASN A 972 7.89 -42.70 27.87
CA ASN A 972 9.08 -42.90 28.70
C ASN A 972 10.22 -41.95 28.21
N PRO A 973 11.01 -41.35 29.12
CA PRO A 973 12.16 -40.55 28.73
C PRO A 973 13.26 -41.45 28.16
N LEU A 974 13.84 -41.04 27.03
CA LEU A 974 15.03 -41.63 26.46
C LEU A 974 16.24 -40.75 26.80
N VAL A 975 17.03 -41.19 27.78
CA VAL A 975 18.30 -40.53 28.11
C VAL A 975 19.42 -41.19 27.30
N VAL A 976 20.12 -40.39 26.51
CA VAL A 976 21.19 -40.87 25.64
C VAL A 976 22.36 -39.90 25.66
N THR A 977 23.57 -40.44 25.86
CA THR A 977 24.81 -39.70 25.65
C THR A 977 25.27 -39.95 24.23
N THR A 978 25.41 -38.90 23.43
CA THR A 978 26.05 -38.97 22.10
C THR A 978 27.43 -39.58 22.21
N ASP A 979 27.91 -40.18 21.13
CA ASP A 979 29.24 -40.78 21.14
C ASP A 979 30.32 -39.69 21.31
N ALA A 980 31.48 -40.10 21.80
CA ALA A 980 32.65 -39.22 21.76
C ALA A 980 33.02 -38.93 20.30
N ASP A 981 33.51 -37.72 20.04
CA ASP A 981 34.02 -37.35 18.72
C ASP A 981 35.17 -38.31 18.32
N PRO A 982 35.06 -39.09 17.22
CA PRO A 982 36.10 -40.05 16.83
C PRO A 982 37.44 -39.41 16.41
N GLY A 983 37.55 -38.09 16.44
CA GLY A 983 38.66 -37.35 15.84
C GLY A 983 38.37 -37.12 14.36
N LYS A 984 38.66 -35.91 13.87
CA LYS A 984 38.46 -35.55 12.46
C LYS A 984 39.32 -36.44 11.56
N ASP A 985 38.67 -37.30 10.80
CA ASP A 985 39.24 -37.74 9.53
C ASP A 985 39.43 -36.49 8.66
N THR A 986 40.68 -36.22 8.30
CA THR A 986 41.05 -35.09 7.41
C THR A 986 41.38 -35.57 6.00
N THR A 987 41.18 -36.85 5.72
CA THR A 987 41.48 -37.46 4.43
C THR A 987 40.29 -37.22 3.51
N PRO A 988 40.44 -36.51 2.39
CA PRO A 988 39.33 -36.31 1.47
C PRO A 988 39.00 -37.58 0.68
N PRO A 989 37.73 -37.76 0.26
CA PRO A 989 37.33 -38.91 -0.54
C PRO A 989 38.02 -38.90 -1.91
N THR A 990 38.18 -40.07 -2.52
CA THR A 990 38.68 -40.17 -3.90
C THR A 990 37.71 -39.49 -4.89
N ALA A 991 38.23 -38.98 -6.02
CA ALA A 991 37.36 -38.41 -7.06
C ALA A 991 36.35 -39.46 -7.57
N PRO A 992 35.10 -39.08 -7.89
CA PRO A 992 34.16 -39.97 -8.56
C PRO A 992 34.76 -40.46 -9.88
N GLY A 993 34.85 -41.78 -10.06
CA GLY A 993 35.45 -42.38 -11.25
C GLY A 993 34.46 -42.48 -12.40
N ASN A 994 34.95 -42.63 -13.64
CA ASN A 994 34.14 -43.02 -14.81
C ASN A 994 32.85 -42.23 -15.01
N LEU A 995 32.89 -40.89 -14.93
CA LEU A 995 31.75 -40.05 -15.29
C LEU A 995 31.44 -40.22 -16.78
N THR A 996 30.30 -40.84 -17.09
CA THR A 996 29.91 -41.21 -18.45
C THR A 996 28.48 -40.78 -18.76
N LEU A 997 28.22 -40.54 -20.05
CA LEU A 997 26.88 -40.26 -20.55
C LEU A 997 26.03 -41.54 -20.55
N VAL A 998 24.86 -41.50 -19.91
CA VAL A 998 23.86 -42.58 -19.96
C VAL A 998 22.88 -42.31 -21.09
N SER A 999 22.29 -41.12 -21.12
CA SER A 999 21.38 -40.69 -22.18
C SER A 999 21.37 -39.17 -22.27
N LYS A 1000 20.90 -38.65 -23.39
CA LYS A 1000 20.63 -37.23 -23.58
C LYS A 1000 19.35 -37.06 -24.38
N THR A 1001 18.72 -35.91 -24.21
CA THR A 1001 17.60 -35.43 -25.02
C THR A 1001 17.95 -34.02 -25.53
N THR A 1002 16.97 -33.34 -26.12
CA THR A 1002 17.09 -31.92 -26.51
C THR A 1002 17.29 -31.01 -25.31
N ASN A 1003 16.85 -31.40 -24.11
CA ASN A 1003 16.88 -30.53 -22.94
C ASN A 1003 17.34 -31.21 -21.65
N SER A 1004 17.91 -32.41 -21.75
CA SER A 1004 18.44 -33.11 -20.60
C SER A 1004 19.63 -33.99 -20.93
N VAL A 1005 20.45 -34.25 -19.93
CA VAL A 1005 21.59 -35.17 -19.96
C VAL A 1005 21.50 -36.01 -18.69
N THR A 1006 21.40 -37.33 -18.85
CA THR A 1006 21.58 -38.29 -17.77
C THR A 1006 23.02 -38.79 -17.80
N MET A 1007 23.71 -38.67 -16.67
CA MET A 1007 25.09 -39.14 -16.51
C MET A 1007 25.21 -40.09 -15.33
N SER A 1008 26.19 -40.98 -15.38
CA SER A 1008 26.52 -41.95 -14.33
C SER A 1008 28.00 -41.89 -13.99
N TRP A 1009 28.36 -42.32 -12.78
CA TRP A 1009 29.75 -42.45 -12.35
C TRP A 1009 29.93 -43.62 -11.39
N THR A 1010 31.17 -44.08 -11.22
CA THR A 1010 31.55 -45.06 -10.21
C THR A 1010 31.85 -44.39 -8.87
N ALA A 1011 31.51 -45.07 -7.79
CA ALA A 1011 31.58 -44.54 -6.44
C ALA A 1011 32.99 -44.06 -6.05
N SER A 1012 33.04 -42.94 -5.35
CA SER A 1012 34.18 -42.51 -4.55
C SER A 1012 34.34 -43.41 -3.32
N THR A 1013 35.58 -43.52 -2.84
CA THR A 1013 35.95 -44.26 -1.63
C THR A 1013 36.56 -43.32 -0.61
N ASP A 1014 36.17 -43.52 0.65
CA ASP A 1014 36.75 -42.85 1.81
C ASP A 1014 36.53 -43.71 3.06
N ALA A 1015 37.42 -43.61 4.05
CA ALA A 1015 37.32 -44.39 5.28
C ALA A 1015 36.10 -44.00 6.13
N SER A 1016 35.70 -42.72 6.11
CA SER A 1016 34.49 -42.22 6.77
C SER A 1016 33.21 -42.47 5.96
N GLY A 1017 33.35 -42.87 4.69
CA GLY A 1017 32.26 -43.08 3.73
C GLY A 1017 31.74 -41.79 3.10
N ILE A 1018 30.99 -41.90 2.01
CA ILE A 1018 30.50 -40.75 1.23
C ILE A 1018 29.15 -40.24 1.78
N GLU A 1019 29.01 -38.92 1.93
CA GLU A 1019 27.78 -38.23 2.38
C GLU A 1019 26.95 -37.69 1.20
N VAL A 1020 27.60 -37.19 0.14
CA VAL A 1020 26.92 -36.59 -1.01
C VAL A 1020 27.82 -36.52 -2.23
N TYR A 1021 27.23 -36.53 -3.42
CA TYR A 1021 27.87 -36.14 -4.68
C TYR A 1021 27.27 -34.84 -5.20
N ASP A 1022 28.11 -33.82 -5.41
CA ASP A 1022 27.72 -32.57 -6.06
C ASP A 1022 28.03 -32.63 -7.56
N ILE A 1023 27.08 -32.17 -8.36
CA ILE A 1023 27.15 -32.08 -9.81
C ILE A 1023 27.35 -30.61 -10.19
N TYR A 1024 28.33 -30.36 -11.05
CA TYR A 1024 28.63 -29.03 -11.58
C TYR A 1024 28.42 -29.03 -13.09
N ARG A 1025 27.77 -27.97 -13.60
CA ARG A 1025 27.56 -27.70 -15.02
C ARG A 1025 28.36 -26.47 -15.41
N ASN A 1026 29.29 -26.62 -16.34
CA ASN A 1026 30.20 -25.55 -16.79
C ASN A 1026 30.95 -24.88 -15.64
N GLY A 1027 31.38 -25.67 -14.65
CA GLY A 1027 32.10 -25.19 -13.45
C GLY A 1027 31.22 -24.58 -12.37
N VAL A 1028 29.91 -24.43 -12.59
CA VAL A 1028 28.95 -23.90 -11.62
C VAL A 1028 28.14 -25.03 -10.99
N TYR A 1029 27.90 -24.97 -9.68
CA TYR A 1029 27.08 -25.96 -8.97
C TYR A 1029 25.69 -26.06 -9.61
N PHE A 1030 25.24 -27.28 -9.88
CA PHE A 1030 24.02 -27.56 -10.62
C PHE A 1030 23.00 -28.37 -9.81
N GLY A 1031 23.47 -29.24 -8.91
CA GLY A 1031 22.63 -30.05 -8.05
C GLY A 1031 23.43 -31.11 -7.31
N TYR A 1032 22.75 -31.99 -6.58
CA TYR A 1032 23.39 -33.06 -5.81
C TYR A 1032 22.58 -34.36 -5.86
N THR A 1033 23.22 -35.47 -5.48
CA THR A 1033 22.53 -36.74 -5.21
C THR A 1033 23.13 -37.44 -4.00
N GLN A 1034 22.25 -38.03 -3.19
CA GLN A 1034 22.60 -38.91 -2.06
C GLN A 1034 22.14 -40.35 -2.31
N ASN A 1035 21.73 -40.69 -3.55
CA ASN A 1035 21.30 -42.03 -3.90
C ASN A 1035 22.50 -42.92 -4.23
N PHE A 1036 23.10 -43.52 -3.20
CA PHE A 1036 24.29 -44.37 -3.35
C PHE A 1036 24.03 -45.72 -4.03
N ASN A 1037 22.76 -46.15 -4.11
CA ASN A 1037 22.37 -47.39 -4.79
C ASN A 1037 22.22 -47.20 -6.30
N ASN A 1038 22.16 -45.95 -6.78
CA ASN A 1038 22.08 -45.60 -8.19
C ASN A 1038 22.82 -44.28 -8.44
N LEU A 1039 24.12 -44.36 -8.70
CA LEU A 1039 24.99 -43.21 -8.99
C LEU A 1039 24.78 -42.67 -10.40
N GLN A 1040 23.59 -42.12 -10.60
CA GLN A 1040 23.17 -41.41 -11.79
C GLN A 1040 22.51 -40.09 -11.42
N PHE A 1041 22.60 -39.12 -12.33
CA PHE A 1041 21.93 -37.84 -12.21
C PHE A 1041 21.43 -37.36 -13.57
N THR A 1042 20.16 -36.96 -13.65
CA THR A 1042 19.58 -36.35 -14.85
C THR A 1042 19.57 -34.84 -14.70
N ALA A 1043 20.46 -34.17 -15.43
CA ALA A 1043 20.44 -32.73 -15.58
C ALA A 1043 19.37 -32.32 -16.59
N THR A 1044 18.29 -31.67 -16.15
CA THR A 1044 17.18 -31.19 -16.99
C THR A 1044 17.25 -29.68 -17.22
N GLY A 1045 16.41 -29.14 -18.11
CA GLY A 1045 16.36 -27.70 -18.40
C GLY A 1045 17.57 -27.18 -19.19
N LEU A 1046 18.23 -28.06 -19.94
CA LEU A 1046 19.34 -27.71 -20.82
C LEU A 1046 18.81 -27.17 -22.17
N SER A 1047 19.57 -26.28 -22.81
CA SER A 1047 19.26 -25.83 -24.18
C SER A 1047 19.60 -26.91 -25.22
N PRO A 1048 18.80 -27.07 -26.29
CA PRO A 1048 19.10 -27.98 -27.41
C PRO A 1048 20.38 -27.63 -28.15
N ASN A 1049 21.00 -28.65 -28.78
CA ASN A 1049 22.24 -28.54 -29.56
C ASN A 1049 23.37 -27.75 -28.86
N THR A 1050 23.43 -27.81 -27.54
CA THR A 1050 24.36 -27.01 -26.73
C THR A 1050 25.33 -27.93 -26.01
N SER A 1051 26.63 -27.65 -26.16
CA SER A 1051 27.69 -28.35 -25.42
C SER A 1051 27.70 -27.92 -23.96
N TYR A 1052 27.63 -28.89 -23.06
CA TYR A 1052 27.81 -28.73 -21.63
C TYR A 1052 28.99 -29.57 -21.15
N THR A 1053 29.72 -29.06 -20.17
CA THR A 1053 30.72 -29.82 -19.43
C THR A 1053 30.18 -30.13 -18.04
N PHE A 1054 30.16 -31.41 -17.66
CA PHE A 1054 29.76 -31.86 -16.33
C PHE A 1054 30.94 -32.44 -15.57
N THR A 1055 31.03 -32.10 -14.28
CA THR A 1055 31.99 -32.69 -13.33
C THR A 1055 31.26 -33.02 -12.03
N VAL A 1056 31.68 -34.08 -11.35
CA VAL A 1056 31.10 -34.50 -10.08
C VAL A 1056 32.20 -34.58 -9.03
N LYS A 1057 31.94 -34.13 -7.79
CA LYS A 1057 32.84 -34.40 -6.65
C LYS A 1057 32.07 -34.96 -5.47
N ALA A 1058 32.74 -35.76 -4.66
CA ALA A 1058 32.16 -36.37 -3.47
C ALA A 1058 32.57 -35.61 -2.21
N LYS A 1059 31.67 -35.61 -1.22
CA LYS A 1059 31.97 -35.21 0.15
C LYS A 1059 31.91 -36.45 1.04
N ASP A 1060 32.88 -36.63 1.90
CA ASP A 1060 32.83 -37.70 2.89
C ASP A 1060 31.97 -37.30 4.10
N LYS A 1061 31.68 -38.26 4.99
CA LYS A 1061 30.91 -38.00 6.22
C LYS A 1061 31.69 -37.18 7.25
N ALA A 1062 33.02 -37.12 7.13
CA ALA A 1062 33.89 -36.26 7.92
C ALA A 1062 33.97 -34.81 7.40
N GLN A 1063 33.18 -34.48 6.38
CA GLN A 1063 33.02 -33.17 5.75
C GLN A 1063 34.19 -32.72 4.86
N ASN A 1064 35.08 -33.61 4.45
CA ASN A 1064 36.13 -33.28 3.47
C ASN A 1064 35.61 -33.45 2.04
N TRP A 1065 35.98 -32.51 1.17
CA TRP A 1065 35.65 -32.55 -0.25
C TRP A 1065 36.77 -33.18 -1.06
N GLY A 1066 36.43 -34.22 -1.82
CA GLY A 1066 37.33 -34.85 -2.77
C GLY A 1066 37.52 -34.01 -4.04
N PRO A 1067 38.52 -34.37 -4.87
CA PRO A 1067 38.71 -33.75 -6.17
C PRO A 1067 37.53 -34.02 -7.13
N PHE A 1068 37.39 -33.18 -8.15
CA PHE A 1068 36.42 -33.40 -9.23
C PHE A 1068 36.77 -34.66 -10.03
N SER A 1069 35.75 -35.31 -10.57
CA SER A 1069 35.87 -36.32 -11.63
C SER A 1069 36.53 -35.71 -12.87
N ALA A 1070 36.99 -36.59 -13.77
CA ALA A 1070 37.25 -36.14 -15.15
C ALA A 1070 35.98 -35.52 -15.75
N PRO A 1071 36.10 -34.43 -16.54
CA PRO A 1071 34.94 -33.76 -17.12
C PRO A 1071 34.28 -34.60 -18.21
N LEU A 1072 32.94 -34.66 -18.18
CA LEU A 1072 32.12 -35.20 -19.26
C LEU A 1072 31.62 -34.03 -20.12
N VAL A 1073 32.13 -33.92 -21.34
CA VAL A 1073 31.64 -32.95 -22.32
C VAL A 1073 30.57 -33.64 -23.18
N VAL A 1074 29.37 -33.08 -23.20
CA VAL A 1074 28.23 -33.62 -23.95
C VAL A 1074 27.46 -32.50 -24.61
N THR A 1075 27.10 -32.69 -25.89
CA THR A 1075 26.16 -31.81 -26.59
C THR A 1075 24.78 -32.43 -26.51
N THR A 1076 23.78 -31.71 -25.96
CA THR A 1076 22.37 -32.11 -26.02
C THR A 1076 21.92 -32.35 -27.45
N ASP A 1077 20.88 -33.16 -27.65
CA ASP A 1077 20.39 -33.39 -29.00
C ASP A 1077 19.88 -32.09 -29.63
N ALA A 1078 20.04 -31.98 -30.95
CA ALA A 1078 19.38 -30.92 -31.68
C ALA A 1078 17.86 -31.17 -31.65
N GLU A 1079 17.09 -30.10 -31.53
CA GLU A 1079 15.64 -30.18 -31.56
C GLU A 1079 15.16 -30.67 -32.94
N PRO A 1080 14.43 -31.79 -33.05
CA PRO A 1080 13.94 -32.24 -34.35
C PRO A 1080 12.88 -31.26 -34.86
N GLY A 1081 13.23 -30.51 -35.91
CA GLY A 1081 12.33 -29.84 -36.83
C GLY A 1081 11.17 -29.09 -36.19
N ARG A 1082 11.43 -27.93 -35.56
CA ARG A 1082 10.36 -26.97 -35.25
C ARG A 1082 9.77 -26.45 -36.56
N ASP A 1083 8.46 -26.62 -36.72
CA ASP A 1083 7.71 -25.95 -37.77
C ASP A 1083 7.79 -24.42 -37.53
N THR A 1084 8.47 -23.72 -38.44
CA THR A 1084 8.62 -22.26 -38.42
C THR A 1084 7.68 -21.59 -39.42
N THR A 1085 6.86 -22.38 -40.11
CA THR A 1085 5.87 -21.89 -41.06
C THR A 1085 4.67 -21.39 -40.26
N PRO A 1086 4.30 -20.11 -40.36
CA PRO A 1086 3.09 -19.64 -39.70
C PRO A 1086 1.83 -20.17 -40.38
N PRO A 1087 0.71 -20.33 -39.66
CA PRO A 1087 -0.55 -20.76 -40.23
C PRO A 1087 -1.03 -19.74 -41.28
N THR A 1088 -1.76 -20.22 -42.30
CA THR A 1088 -2.38 -19.32 -43.28
C THR A 1088 -3.38 -18.36 -42.62
N ALA A 1089 -3.60 -17.17 -43.18
CA ALA A 1089 -4.60 -16.23 -42.65
C ALA A 1089 -5.98 -16.90 -42.58
N PRO A 1090 -6.78 -16.63 -41.52
CA PRO A 1090 -8.17 -17.05 -41.51
C PRO A 1090 -8.91 -16.43 -42.72
N GLY A 1091 -9.48 -17.28 -43.56
CA GLY A 1091 -10.08 -16.85 -44.82
C GLY A 1091 -11.53 -16.37 -44.66
N ASN A 1092 -12.02 -15.57 -45.60
CA ASN A 1092 -13.45 -15.26 -45.74
C ASN A 1092 -14.14 -14.78 -44.45
N LEU A 1093 -13.50 -13.88 -43.69
CA LEU A 1093 -14.15 -13.27 -42.53
C LEU A 1093 -15.37 -12.48 -43.00
N THR A 1094 -16.55 -12.94 -42.62
CA THR A 1094 -17.84 -12.44 -43.10
C THR A 1094 -18.83 -12.28 -41.96
N LEU A 1095 -19.77 -11.35 -42.14
CA LEU A 1095 -20.87 -11.13 -41.22
C LEU A 1095 -21.85 -12.32 -41.28
N VAL A 1096 -22.26 -12.82 -40.11
CA VAL A 1096 -23.35 -13.80 -39.96
C VAL A 1096 -24.64 -13.05 -39.60
N SER A 1097 -24.59 -12.28 -38.52
CA SER A 1097 -25.73 -11.50 -38.03
C SER A 1097 -25.23 -10.31 -37.22
N LYS A 1098 -26.11 -9.32 -37.03
CA LYS A 1098 -25.85 -8.18 -36.15
C LYS A 1098 -27.13 -7.75 -35.46
N THR A 1099 -26.98 -7.27 -34.24
CA THR A 1099 -28.04 -6.62 -33.44
C THR A 1099 -27.63 -5.18 -33.13
N ALA A 1100 -28.38 -4.50 -32.26
CA ALA A 1100 -27.97 -3.20 -31.74
C ALA A 1100 -26.70 -3.29 -30.88
N THR A 1101 -26.39 -4.45 -30.29
CA THR A 1101 -25.27 -4.60 -29.34
C THR A 1101 -24.37 -5.80 -29.60
N SER A 1102 -24.56 -6.49 -30.72
CA SER A 1102 -23.70 -7.62 -31.08
C SER A 1102 -23.48 -7.76 -32.58
N VAL A 1103 -22.36 -8.39 -32.92
CA VAL A 1103 -21.98 -8.81 -34.27
C VAL A 1103 -21.50 -10.25 -34.18
N THR A 1104 -22.16 -11.16 -34.90
CA THR A 1104 -21.67 -12.51 -35.11
C THR A 1104 -20.95 -12.57 -36.45
N MET A 1105 -19.72 -13.06 -36.44
CA MET A 1105 -18.87 -13.20 -37.62
C MET A 1105 -18.37 -14.64 -37.75
N ARG A 1106 -18.06 -15.04 -38.98
CA ARG A 1106 -17.54 -16.36 -39.32
C ARG A 1106 -16.38 -16.26 -40.29
N TRP A 1107 -15.49 -17.25 -40.27
CA TRP A 1107 -14.36 -17.35 -41.19
C TRP A 1107 -14.12 -18.81 -41.57
N THR A 1108 -13.35 -19.03 -42.64
CA THR A 1108 -12.85 -20.35 -43.03
C THR A 1108 -11.53 -20.64 -42.35
N ALA A 1109 -11.29 -21.92 -42.04
CA ALA A 1109 -10.14 -22.37 -41.27
C ALA A 1109 -8.80 -21.96 -41.92
N SER A 1110 -7.87 -21.56 -41.06
CA SER A 1110 -6.44 -21.54 -41.33
C SER A 1110 -5.88 -22.97 -41.44
N THR A 1111 -4.85 -23.14 -42.23
CA THR A 1111 -4.13 -24.40 -42.43
C THR A 1111 -2.69 -24.24 -42.00
N ASP A 1112 -2.19 -25.24 -41.28
CA ASP A 1112 -0.79 -25.36 -40.89
C ASP A 1112 -0.42 -26.83 -40.70
N ALA A 1113 0.84 -27.20 -40.96
CA ALA A 1113 1.28 -28.59 -40.86
C ALA A 1113 1.27 -29.09 -39.40
N SER A 1114 1.49 -28.20 -38.42
CA SER A 1114 1.39 -28.50 -36.99
C SER A 1114 -0.05 -28.44 -36.45
N GLY A 1115 -0.99 -27.91 -37.24
CA GLY A 1115 -2.39 -27.72 -36.88
C GLY A 1115 -2.64 -26.45 -36.05
N ILE A 1116 -3.90 -26.00 -35.97
CA ILE A 1116 -4.27 -24.72 -35.32
C ILE A 1116 -4.57 -24.92 -33.82
N GLU A 1117 -4.05 -24.03 -32.97
CA GLU A 1117 -4.25 -23.99 -31.51
C GLU A 1117 -5.32 -22.98 -31.06
N VAL A 1118 -5.44 -21.84 -31.73
CA VAL A 1118 -6.42 -20.80 -31.35
C VAL A 1118 -6.65 -19.79 -32.49
N TYR A 1119 -7.83 -19.15 -32.50
CA TYR A 1119 -8.09 -17.94 -33.28
C TYR A 1119 -8.33 -16.75 -32.35
N ASP A 1120 -7.56 -15.68 -32.52
CA ASP A 1120 -7.75 -14.41 -31.83
C ASP A 1120 -8.57 -13.43 -32.69
N ILE A 1121 -9.50 -12.73 -32.04
CA ILE A 1121 -10.37 -11.72 -32.64
C ILE A 1121 -9.92 -10.35 -32.15
N TYR A 1122 -9.80 -9.40 -33.08
CA TYR A 1122 -9.44 -8.02 -32.81
C TYR A 1122 -10.58 -7.09 -33.23
N ARG A 1123 -10.85 -6.07 -32.41
CA ARG A 1123 -11.81 -5.00 -32.65
C ARG A 1123 -11.07 -3.68 -32.72
N ASN A 1124 -11.13 -3.00 -33.87
CA ASN A 1124 -10.43 -1.75 -34.13
C ASN A 1124 -8.91 -1.82 -33.84
N GLY A 1125 -8.29 -2.97 -34.15
CA GLY A 1125 -6.86 -3.21 -33.93
C GLY A 1125 -6.48 -3.64 -32.52
N VAL A 1126 -7.43 -3.69 -31.58
CA VAL A 1126 -7.21 -4.12 -30.19
C VAL A 1126 -7.77 -5.53 -29.98
N TYR A 1127 -7.05 -6.37 -29.23
CA TYR A 1127 -7.51 -7.72 -28.90
C TYR A 1127 -8.88 -7.68 -28.21
N PHE A 1128 -9.80 -8.53 -28.65
CA PHE A 1128 -11.21 -8.51 -28.22
C PHE A 1128 -11.68 -9.85 -27.65
N GLY A 1129 -11.07 -10.96 -28.05
CA GLY A 1129 -11.38 -12.28 -27.52
C GLY A 1129 -10.76 -13.39 -28.37
N TYR A 1130 -11.04 -14.64 -28.04
CA TYR A 1130 -10.54 -15.80 -28.77
C TYR A 1130 -11.59 -16.91 -28.89
N THR A 1131 -11.35 -17.85 -29.79
CA THR A 1131 -12.09 -19.13 -29.84
C THR A 1131 -11.15 -20.29 -30.16
N GLN A 1132 -11.37 -21.42 -29.50
CA GLN A 1132 -10.72 -22.70 -29.79
C GLN A 1132 -11.75 -23.72 -30.35
N ASN A 1133 -12.95 -23.26 -30.71
CA ASN A 1133 -13.98 -24.12 -31.29
C ASN A 1133 -13.73 -24.33 -32.79
N PHE A 1134 -12.86 -25.28 -33.13
CA PHE A 1134 -12.48 -25.55 -34.53
C PHE A 1134 -13.60 -26.19 -35.36
N SER A 1135 -14.58 -26.81 -34.71
CA SER A 1135 -15.78 -27.35 -35.37
C SER A 1135 -16.81 -26.29 -35.76
N ASN A 1136 -16.71 -25.08 -35.18
CA ASN A 1136 -17.62 -23.97 -35.46
C ASN A 1136 -16.85 -22.63 -35.41
N LEU A 1137 -16.26 -22.24 -36.54
CA LEU A 1137 -15.47 -21.01 -36.70
C LEU A 1137 -16.36 -19.77 -36.83
N GLN A 1138 -17.09 -19.50 -35.76
CA GLN A 1138 -17.88 -18.30 -35.56
C GLN A 1138 -17.57 -17.68 -34.20
N PHE A 1139 -17.70 -16.36 -34.12
CA PHE A 1139 -17.55 -15.61 -32.88
C PHE A 1139 -18.60 -14.52 -32.82
N THR A 1140 -19.29 -14.42 -31.69
CA THR A 1140 -20.26 -13.35 -31.42
C THR A 1140 -19.62 -12.31 -30.52
N ALA A 1141 -19.27 -11.17 -31.10
CA ALA A 1141 -18.86 -10.00 -30.35
C ALA A 1141 -20.08 -9.31 -29.75
N THR A 1142 -20.19 -9.32 -28.42
CA THR A 1142 -21.28 -8.67 -27.65
C THR A 1142 -20.79 -7.37 -27.00
N GLY A 1143 -21.71 -6.59 -26.41
CA GLY A 1143 -21.36 -5.34 -25.73
C GLY A 1143 -20.97 -4.20 -26.69
N LEU A 1144 -21.42 -4.27 -27.94
CA LEU A 1144 -21.18 -3.21 -28.93
C LEU A 1144 -22.20 -2.07 -28.76
N SER A 1145 -21.80 -0.86 -29.14
CA SER A 1145 -22.69 0.31 -29.12
C SER A 1145 -23.63 0.29 -30.34
N PRO A 1146 -24.93 0.63 -30.19
CA PRO A 1146 -25.85 0.76 -31.32
C PRO A 1146 -25.39 1.78 -32.36
N ASN A 1147 -25.75 1.54 -33.62
CA ASN A 1147 -25.44 2.40 -34.76
C ASN A 1147 -23.96 2.83 -34.87
N THR A 1148 -23.02 1.97 -34.46
CA THR A 1148 -21.58 2.26 -34.41
C THR A 1148 -20.82 1.32 -35.35
N SER A 1149 -19.89 1.88 -36.12
CA SER A 1149 -19.04 1.12 -37.04
C SER A 1149 -17.85 0.51 -36.30
N TYR A 1150 -17.63 -0.78 -36.50
CA TYR A 1150 -16.49 -1.55 -35.97
C TYR A 1150 -15.75 -2.21 -37.12
N THR A 1151 -14.44 -2.33 -36.98
CA THR A 1151 -13.60 -3.18 -37.85
C THR A 1151 -13.13 -4.40 -37.07
N PHE A 1152 -13.43 -5.59 -37.58
CA PHE A 1152 -12.97 -6.85 -36.99
C PHE A 1152 -11.94 -7.54 -37.88
N THR A 1153 -10.91 -8.12 -37.27
CA THR A 1153 -9.91 -8.98 -37.92
C THR A 1153 -9.63 -10.19 -37.04
N VAL A 1154 -9.28 -11.32 -37.65
CA VAL A 1154 -8.97 -12.57 -36.94
C VAL A 1154 -7.58 -13.07 -37.33
N LYS A 1155 -6.80 -13.60 -36.39
CA LYS A 1155 -5.53 -14.30 -36.68
C LYS A 1155 -5.51 -15.68 -36.04
N ALA A 1156 -4.84 -16.64 -36.66
CA ALA A 1156 -4.68 -17.98 -36.12
C ALA A 1156 -3.29 -18.18 -35.52
N LYS A 1157 -3.20 -19.01 -34.49
CA LYS A 1157 -1.95 -19.54 -33.95
C LYS A 1157 -1.89 -21.04 -34.19
N ASP A 1158 -0.76 -21.54 -34.66
CA ASP A 1158 -0.55 -22.97 -34.79
C ASP A 1158 -0.10 -23.62 -33.46
N LYS A 1159 -0.04 -24.95 -33.40
CA LYS A 1159 0.43 -25.69 -32.22
C LYS A 1159 1.94 -25.56 -32.01
N ALA A 1160 2.70 -25.20 -33.05
CA ALA A 1160 4.13 -24.84 -33.00
C ALA A 1160 4.40 -23.40 -32.50
N GLN A 1161 3.34 -22.71 -32.09
CA GLN A 1161 3.31 -21.37 -31.51
C GLN A 1161 3.59 -20.21 -32.48
N ASN A 1162 3.47 -20.41 -33.80
CA ASN A 1162 3.61 -19.33 -34.77
C ASN A 1162 2.27 -18.63 -35.03
N TRP A 1163 2.31 -17.30 -35.17
CA TRP A 1163 1.13 -16.49 -35.49
C TRP A 1163 1.03 -16.20 -36.98
N GLY A 1164 -0.10 -16.55 -37.57
CA GLY A 1164 -0.43 -16.23 -38.95
C GLY A 1164 -0.84 -14.76 -39.16
N PRO A 1165 -0.86 -14.30 -40.41
CA PRO A 1165 -1.36 -12.97 -40.76
C PRO A 1165 -2.85 -12.80 -40.43
N PHE A 1166 -3.29 -11.54 -40.29
CA PHE A 1166 -4.70 -11.20 -40.11
C PHE A 1166 -5.55 -11.63 -41.32
N SER A 1167 -6.81 -11.98 -41.05
CA SER A 1167 -7.86 -12.14 -42.05
C SER A 1167 -8.13 -10.84 -42.81
N ASN A 1168 -8.97 -10.90 -43.85
CA ASN A 1168 -9.59 -9.70 -44.39
C ASN A 1168 -10.35 -8.95 -43.27
N PRO A 1169 -10.32 -7.60 -43.24
CA PRO A 1169 -11.09 -6.84 -42.27
C PRO A 1169 -12.59 -6.91 -42.57
N LEU A 1170 -13.40 -7.10 -41.53
CA LEU A 1170 -14.84 -6.99 -41.58
C LEU A 1170 -15.27 -5.66 -40.96
N VAL A 1171 -15.65 -4.70 -41.80
CA VAL A 1171 -16.21 -3.43 -41.35
C VAL A 1171 -17.73 -3.57 -41.27
N VAL A 1172 -18.30 -3.39 -40.08
CA VAL A 1172 -19.73 -3.55 -39.83
C VAL A 1172 -20.25 -2.47 -38.90
N ARG A 1173 -21.40 -1.90 -39.25
CA ARG A 1173 -22.16 -0.98 -38.39
C ARG A 1173 -23.28 -1.75 -37.69
N THR A 1174 -23.32 -1.74 -36.36
CA THR A 1174 -24.42 -2.34 -35.56
C THR A 1174 -25.75 -1.69 -35.90
N ASN A 1175 -26.86 -2.38 -35.60
CA ASN A 1175 -28.19 -1.83 -35.87
C ASN A 1175 -28.45 -0.61 -34.96
N PRO A 1176 -29.29 0.35 -35.40
CA PRO A 1176 -29.91 1.28 -34.47
C PRO A 1176 -30.78 0.53 -33.46
N ARG A 1177 -31.09 1.17 -32.33
CA ARG A 1177 -32.00 0.62 -31.32
C ARG A 1177 -33.41 0.46 -31.85
#